data_AF-A0A8J5PGP3-F1
#
_entry.id   AF-A0A8J5PGP3-F1
#
_cell.length_a   1.000
_cell.length_b   1.000
_cell.length_c   1.000
_cell.angle_alpha   90.00
_cell.angle_beta   90.00
_cell.angle_gamma   90.00
#
_symmetry.space_group_name_H-M   'P 1'
#
loop_
_entity.id
_entity.type
_entity.pdbx_description
1 polymer ?
#
loop_
_entity_poly.entity_id
_entity_poly.type
_entity_poly.pdbx_seq_one_letter_code
_entity_poly.pdbx_strand_id
1 'polypeptide(L)'
;MAYQREFEMQALPPSPKSRSPEPTEYDSPSAWNRLITSFSRAPARHGENDSLSSYNSYAFNGRLFNMSKANYNSANTALARELKNRHLQMIAFGGSIGTGLFVASGVALYRGGPVSLLLAFIIMGAMQFFTMQALGELSVAFPVGGSFANYSTRFLDPSWGFAMGWNYTLQYLIVLPLEIIAGAFTTNYWNPNASKSIFIVLFFILILGINLLGVKGYGEAEFIFSAVKVTAIVGFILLGIIINIAGSPEGDYIGFTRWHNPGAFHNGFKGFASVLVTATFSFAGTEMVGLAAAETSNPKKSLPVAVKQVFWRISLFYILSILLIGLLVPYNEPRLLGAKYGSDAAASPFVIAIEMSGSDVLPDIMNAVILISLISVGNTAVYAASRTLAALAEQSLAPKVFAYIDRTGRPLVAIICCGLLGLLAFTANSKIHNEIFNWLLAISGLSTLFTWSSICICHIRFRRAWRLSGYNVSQLAFRSQVGVWGSWVALAAYGTVLVLQIWVAISPIQPEGEDPLTTPERFKNFFLQILTIPIIFLFYFTHKTWVGTKVYIRLKVIVTFIRLINYIFTRPHFTPSPTCIRKLIRIPSRDLNRFINAWIYYPNNYTDSQKLPLVINWHGGAYTLPNLGMDHHFCEKLASENNVLVLDADYRKAPEYPLPGALEDAEDTFRWVEGQRIFDLDRVALSGFSSGGNLALVASSELRREFKMNIRAVYAFYPGVDFSIPPEEKKVPEPIRPLPVSFQHLLTEAYVPRVEDRKSPKASPMYAEAISFPEHVMLVACSGDIFTPEIEVFGKKLERAGRDVEVVRIQGAHGCDKTTNPTMFRAEARDFAYSKVLQSLQYIM
;
A
#
# COMPACT_ATOMS: atom_id res chain seq x y z
N MET A 1 -26.20 -23.48 -32.55
CA MET A 1 -25.46 -24.70 -32.17
C MET A 1 -23.98 -24.46 -32.44
N ALA A 2 -23.12 -24.95 -31.54
CA ALA A 2 -21.66 -24.92 -31.57
C ALA A 2 -20.94 -23.58 -31.29
N TYR A 3 -20.94 -23.14 -30.03
CA TYR A 3 -19.75 -22.53 -29.39
C TYR A 3 -19.89 -22.64 -27.87
N GLN A 4 -19.63 -23.84 -27.35
CA GLN A 4 -19.59 -24.13 -25.92
C GLN A 4 -18.57 -25.26 -25.71
N ARG A 5 -17.28 -24.91 -25.67
CA ARG A 5 -16.18 -25.70 -25.12
C ARG A 5 -14.94 -24.82 -25.01
N GLU A 6 -14.19 -25.03 -23.94
CA GLU A 6 -12.91 -24.40 -23.57
C GLU A 6 -12.97 -23.08 -22.79
N PHE A 7 -13.49 -23.18 -21.56
CA PHE A 7 -12.91 -22.51 -20.39
C PHE A 7 -13.25 -23.34 -19.14
N GLU A 8 -12.81 -24.60 -19.12
CA GLU A 8 -12.62 -25.32 -17.87
C GLU A 8 -11.27 -24.87 -17.29
N MET A 9 -11.35 -23.91 -16.36
CA MET A 9 -10.31 -23.79 -15.35
C MET A 9 -10.17 -25.17 -14.71
N GLN A 10 -9.00 -25.79 -14.88
CA GLN A 10 -8.54 -26.86 -14.00
C GLN A 10 -8.61 -26.32 -12.58
N ALA A 11 -9.72 -26.62 -11.89
CA ALA A 11 -9.69 -26.75 -10.46
C ALA A 11 -8.60 -27.78 -10.20
N LEU A 12 -7.49 -27.34 -9.60
CA LEU A 12 -6.58 -28.26 -8.94
C LEU A 12 -7.47 -29.21 -8.13
N PRO A 13 -7.32 -30.54 -8.30
CA PRO A 13 -8.13 -31.47 -7.52
C PRO A 13 -7.96 -31.09 -6.04
N PRO A 14 -9.02 -31.23 -5.21
CA PRO A 14 -8.83 -31.10 -3.77
C PRO A 14 -7.64 -32.00 -3.44
N SER A 15 -6.62 -31.45 -2.75
CA SER A 15 -5.50 -32.26 -2.28
C SER A 15 -6.10 -33.54 -1.71
N PRO A 16 -5.60 -34.74 -2.06
CA PRO A 16 -6.11 -35.95 -1.44
C PRO A 16 -6.15 -35.67 0.05
N LYS A 17 -7.34 -35.78 0.67
CA LYS A 17 -7.42 -35.83 2.13
C LYS A 17 -6.37 -36.86 2.47
N SER A 18 -5.24 -36.45 3.07
CA SER A 18 -4.29 -37.41 3.58
C SER A 18 -5.14 -38.27 4.49
N ARG A 19 -5.40 -39.51 4.09
CA ARG A 19 -5.89 -40.51 5.01
C ARG A 19 -4.87 -40.43 6.12
N SER A 20 -5.29 -39.89 7.26
CA SER A 20 -4.61 -40.16 8.51
C SER A 20 -4.30 -41.65 8.49
N PRO A 21 -3.07 -42.08 8.81
CA PRO A 21 -2.81 -43.50 9.02
C PRO A 21 -3.93 -44.04 9.89
N GLU A 22 -4.46 -45.22 9.57
CA GLU A 22 -5.30 -45.95 10.51
C GLU A 22 -4.62 -45.89 11.88
N PRO A 23 -5.34 -45.51 12.95
CA PRO A 23 -4.69 -45.28 14.22
C PRO A 23 -4.13 -46.61 14.70
N THR A 24 -2.81 -46.78 14.56
CA THR A 24 -2.08 -47.76 15.33
C THR A 24 -2.31 -47.41 16.79
N GLU A 25 -2.85 -48.34 17.58
CA GLU A 25 -2.97 -48.25 19.03
C GLU A 25 -1.61 -47.93 19.64
N TYR A 26 -1.31 -46.64 19.80
CA TYR A 26 -0.23 -46.16 20.65
C TYR A 26 -0.74 -44.88 21.29
N ASP A 27 -0.85 -44.95 22.62
CA ASP A 27 -1.26 -43.94 23.59
C ASP A 27 -1.61 -42.56 23.03
N SER A 28 -2.90 -42.19 23.12
CA SER A 28 -3.30 -40.81 22.96
C SER A 28 -2.41 -39.94 23.88
N PRO A 29 -1.65 -38.97 23.34
CA PRO A 29 -0.68 -38.24 24.14
C PRO A 29 -1.38 -37.62 25.34
N SER A 30 -0.78 -37.74 26.53
CA SER A 30 -1.32 -37.19 27.77
C SER A 30 -1.73 -35.72 27.58
N ALA A 31 -2.72 -35.24 28.35
CA ALA A 31 -3.16 -33.85 28.26
C ALA A 31 -1.99 -32.85 28.38
N TRP A 32 -0.99 -33.19 29.20
CA TRP A 32 0.26 -32.43 29.34
C TRP A 32 1.12 -32.46 28.08
N ASN A 33 1.31 -33.61 27.44
CA ASN A 33 2.06 -33.68 26.18
C ASN A 33 1.35 -32.93 25.05
N ARG A 34 0.01 -32.96 24.99
CA ARG A 34 -0.78 -32.14 24.06
C ARG A 34 -0.61 -30.65 24.31
N LEU A 35 -0.58 -30.23 25.59
CA LEU A 35 -0.35 -28.83 25.95
C LEU A 35 1.06 -28.38 25.55
N ILE A 36 2.11 -29.12 25.90
CA ILE A 36 3.49 -28.77 25.58
C ILE A 36 3.70 -28.73 24.06
N THR A 37 3.21 -29.73 23.34
CA THR A 37 3.33 -29.78 21.87
C THR A 37 2.55 -28.67 21.18
N SER A 38 1.51 -28.11 21.81
CA SER A 38 0.76 -26.97 21.27
C SER A 38 1.65 -25.74 21.03
N PHE A 39 2.67 -25.52 21.87
CA PHE A 39 3.59 -24.40 21.77
C PHE A 39 4.70 -24.58 20.72
N SER A 40 4.84 -25.78 20.16
CA SER A 40 5.81 -26.02 19.08
C SER A 40 5.38 -25.33 17.78
N ARG A 41 6.34 -25.05 16.89
CA ARG A 41 6.09 -24.31 15.64
C ARG A 41 5.06 -25.04 14.78
N ALA A 42 4.11 -24.30 14.22
CA ALA A 42 3.18 -24.83 13.25
C ALA A 42 3.93 -25.35 12.01
N PRO A 43 3.57 -26.53 11.46
CA PRO A 43 4.09 -26.98 10.19
C PRO A 43 3.72 -25.98 9.08
N ALA A 44 4.64 -25.74 8.14
CA ALA A 44 4.38 -24.88 7.00
C ALA A 44 3.17 -25.42 6.21
N ARG A 45 2.17 -24.57 5.92
CA ARG A 45 0.88 -25.01 5.38
C ARG A 45 0.92 -25.55 3.95
N HIS A 46 2.00 -25.37 3.19
CA HIS A 46 2.38 -26.12 1.98
C HIS A 46 3.84 -25.81 1.63
N GLY A 47 4.46 -26.70 0.84
CA GLY A 47 5.89 -26.67 0.52
C GLY A 47 6.36 -25.31 0.01
N GLU A 48 7.60 -24.97 0.34
CA GLU A 48 8.36 -23.97 -0.40
C GLU A 48 8.33 -24.39 -1.88
N ASN A 49 7.34 -23.92 -2.63
CA ASN A 49 7.40 -23.95 -4.07
C ASN A 49 8.47 -22.93 -4.46
N ASP A 50 9.71 -23.40 -4.53
CA ASP A 50 10.84 -22.67 -5.12
C ASP A 50 10.53 -22.19 -6.55
N SER A 51 9.49 -22.72 -7.19
CA SER A 51 8.97 -22.26 -8.49
C SER A 51 8.29 -20.88 -8.47
N LEU A 52 7.82 -20.37 -7.32
CA LEU A 52 7.34 -18.98 -7.23
C LEU A 52 8.49 -17.99 -6.97
N SER A 53 9.68 -18.48 -6.62
CA SER A 53 10.89 -17.67 -6.53
C SER A 53 11.37 -17.19 -7.91
N SER A 54 11.08 -17.94 -8.97
CA SER A 54 11.51 -17.63 -10.34
C SER A 54 10.62 -16.62 -11.07
N TYR A 55 9.38 -16.41 -10.61
CA TYR A 55 8.39 -15.59 -11.32
C TYR A 55 8.31 -14.11 -10.90
N ASN A 56 9.16 -13.61 -9.99
CA ASN A 56 9.19 -12.19 -9.60
C ASN A 56 10.46 -11.78 -8.81
N SER A 57 11.60 -12.40 -9.07
CA SER A 57 12.88 -12.12 -8.39
C SER A 57 13.58 -10.86 -8.92
N TYR A 58 12.87 -9.73 -8.92
CA TYR A 58 13.41 -8.41 -9.32
C TYR A 58 14.17 -7.69 -8.18
N ALA A 59 14.90 -8.43 -7.34
CA ALA A 59 15.58 -7.87 -6.17
C ALA A 59 17.03 -7.48 -6.48
N PHE A 60 17.30 -6.19 -6.69
CA PHE A 60 18.67 -5.63 -6.73
C PHE A 60 19.40 -5.92 -5.40
N ASN A 61 20.53 -6.64 -5.47
CA ASN A 61 21.45 -6.92 -4.35
C ASN A 61 20.81 -7.53 -3.08
N GLY A 62 19.68 -8.25 -3.19
CA GLY A 62 18.97 -8.78 -2.03
C GLY A 62 18.37 -7.72 -1.09
N ARG A 63 18.34 -6.44 -1.50
CA ARG A 63 17.80 -5.30 -0.71
C ARG A 63 16.47 -4.77 -1.22
N LEU A 64 16.02 -5.16 -2.41
CA LEU A 64 14.70 -4.76 -2.92
C LEU A 64 13.60 -5.61 -2.29
N PHE A 65 12.58 -4.95 -1.74
CA PHE A 65 11.43 -5.60 -1.12
C PHE A 65 10.63 -6.41 -2.15
N ASN A 66 10.60 -7.74 -1.97
CA ASN A 66 9.85 -8.63 -2.86
C ASN A 66 8.36 -8.64 -2.50
N MET A 67 7.59 -7.81 -3.21
CA MET A 67 6.16 -7.64 -2.97
C MET A 67 5.34 -8.91 -3.24
N SER A 68 5.70 -9.72 -4.24
CA SER A 68 4.99 -10.96 -4.57
C SER A 68 5.16 -12.01 -3.47
N LYS A 69 6.38 -12.16 -2.95
CA LYS A 69 6.67 -13.05 -1.81
C LYS A 69 5.96 -12.58 -0.54
N ALA A 70 5.99 -11.27 -0.25
CA ALA A 70 5.30 -10.70 0.90
C ALA A 70 3.77 -10.95 0.85
N ASN A 71 3.15 -10.75 -0.32
CA ASN A 71 1.74 -11.04 -0.55
C ASN A 71 1.41 -12.54 -0.40
N TYR A 72 2.26 -13.42 -0.94
CA TYR A 72 2.08 -14.87 -0.85
C TYR A 72 2.16 -15.37 0.60
N ASN A 73 3.17 -14.93 1.34
CA ASN A 73 3.36 -15.31 2.75
C ASN A 73 2.15 -14.86 3.59
N SER A 74 1.69 -13.62 3.39
CA SER A 74 0.57 -13.04 4.15
C SER A 74 -0.76 -13.75 3.88
N ALA A 75 -0.95 -14.30 2.67
CA ALA A 75 -2.13 -15.09 2.32
C ALA A 75 -2.10 -16.51 2.91
N ASN A 76 -0.89 -17.06 3.13
CA ASN A 76 -0.65 -18.41 3.60
C ASN A 76 -0.11 -18.45 5.04
N THR A 77 -0.53 -17.49 5.87
CA THR A 77 -0.14 -17.44 7.28
C THR A 77 -0.54 -18.70 8.06
N ALA A 78 0.25 -19.03 9.07
CA ALA A 78 0.02 -20.15 9.98
C ALA A 78 -1.05 -19.87 11.06
N LEU A 79 -1.63 -18.66 11.09
CA LEU A 79 -2.72 -18.31 12.00
C LEU A 79 -3.93 -19.26 11.89
N ALA A 80 -4.59 -19.53 13.01
CA ALA A 80 -5.71 -20.46 13.11
C ALA A 80 -7.04 -19.80 12.69
N ARG A 81 -7.81 -20.47 11.82
CA ARG A 81 -9.08 -19.95 11.27
C ARG A 81 -10.30 -20.42 12.05
N GLU A 82 -10.36 -20.08 13.33
CA GLU A 82 -11.37 -20.61 14.27
C GLU A 82 -12.40 -19.58 14.73
N LEU A 83 -12.28 -18.31 14.33
CA LEU A 83 -13.25 -17.29 14.68
C LEU A 83 -14.57 -17.48 13.90
N LYS A 84 -15.67 -17.40 14.65
CA LYS A 84 -17.05 -17.46 14.16
C LYS A 84 -17.61 -16.04 14.01
N ASN A 85 -18.71 -15.91 13.27
CA ASN A 85 -19.42 -14.63 13.11
C ASN A 85 -19.73 -13.94 14.45
N ARG A 86 -20.17 -14.69 15.48
CA ARG A 86 -20.44 -14.14 16.81
C ARG A 86 -19.19 -13.54 17.48
N HIS A 87 -18.02 -14.14 17.27
CA HIS A 87 -16.76 -13.64 17.83
C HIS A 87 -16.36 -12.37 17.12
N LEU A 88 -16.44 -12.32 15.79
CA LEU A 88 -16.12 -11.11 15.02
C LEU A 88 -16.95 -9.90 15.44
N GLN A 89 -18.25 -10.10 15.67
CA GLN A 89 -19.12 -9.02 16.13
C GLN A 89 -18.71 -8.52 17.50
N MET A 90 -18.49 -9.42 18.45
CA MET A 90 -18.11 -9.05 19.81
C MET A 90 -16.70 -8.47 19.88
N ILE A 91 -15.74 -8.94 19.09
CA ILE A 91 -14.39 -8.36 19.01
C ILE A 91 -14.46 -6.88 18.59
N ALA A 92 -15.33 -6.52 17.64
CA ALA A 92 -15.53 -5.11 17.28
C ALA A 92 -16.14 -4.29 18.41
N PHE A 93 -17.14 -4.82 19.12
CA PHE A 93 -17.73 -4.14 20.27
C PHE A 93 -16.70 -3.97 21.39
N GLY A 94 -16.03 -5.05 21.78
CA GLY A 94 -15.06 -5.11 22.87
C GLY A 94 -13.86 -4.22 22.64
N GLY A 95 -13.36 -4.16 21.40
CA GLY A 95 -12.24 -3.30 21.03
C GLY A 95 -12.58 -1.80 20.98
N SER A 96 -13.84 -1.44 20.75
CA SER A 96 -14.25 -0.03 20.65
C SER A 96 -14.72 0.53 21.98
N ILE A 97 -15.54 -0.23 22.72
CA ILE A 97 -16.10 0.20 24.01
C ILE A 97 -15.04 0.04 25.10
N GLY A 98 -14.54 1.17 25.63
CA GLY A 98 -13.52 1.20 26.67
C GLY A 98 -13.14 2.60 27.12
N THR A 99 -11.85 2.82 27.41
CA THR A 99 -11.30 4.07 27.96
C THR A 99 -11.76 5.31 27.21
N GLY A 100 -11.84 5.27 25.88
CA GLY A 100 -12.31 6.41 25.08
C GLY A 100 -13.74 6.85 25.46
N LEU A 101 -14.69 5.92 25.50
CA LEU A 101 -16.07 6.22 25.84
C LEU A 101 -16.25 6.45 27.35
N PHE A 102 -15.71 5.59 28.21
CA PHE A 102 -16.02 5.63 29.64
C PHE A 102 -15.17 6.61 30.44
N VAL A 103 -13.94 6.91 30.01
CA VAL A 103 -13.00 7.73 30.79
C VAL A 103 -12.72 9.05 30.06
N ALA A 104 -12.28 8.97 28.81
CA ALA A 104 -11.85 10.15 28.05
C ALA A 104 -13.01 11.10 27.69
N SER A 105 -14.24 10.58 27.60
CA SER A 105 -15.45 11.40 27.39
C SER A 105 -15.68 12.44 28.49
N GLY A 106 -15.20 12.21 29.72
CA GLY A 106 -15.29 13.18 30.81
C GLY A 106 -14.43 14.41 30.57
N VAL A 107 -13.18 14.21 30.15
CA VAL A 107 -12.27 15.30 29.75
C VAL A 107 -12.80 16.02 28.51
N ALA A 108 -13.38 15.29 27.56
CA ALA A 108 -13.97 15.87 26.37
C ALA A 108 -15.22 16.70 26.68
N LEU A 109 -16.10 16.23 27.58
CA LEU A 109 -17.24 16.99 28.09
C LEU A 109 -16.74 18.27 28.76
N TYR A 110 -15.76 18.16 29.65
CA TYR A 110 -15.15 19.31 30.32
C TYR A 110 -14.58 20.32 29.32
N ARG A 111 -13.82 19.89 28.31
CA ARG A 111 -13.16 20.83 27.38
C ARG A 111 -14.10 21.48 26.37
N GLY A 112 -15.05 20.73 25.81
CA GLY A 112 -15.88 21.18 24.69
C GLY A 112 -17.32 21.56 25.06
N GLY A 113 -17.83 21.09 26.18
CA GLY A 113 -19.25 21.15 26.51
C GLY A 113 -20.07 20.07 25.79
N PRO A 114 -21.36 19.90 26.18
CA PRO A 114 -22.18 18.77 25.76
C PRO A 114 -22.50 18.75 24.25
N VAL A 115 -22.71 19.91 23.62
CA VAL A 115 -23.00 19.96 22.17
C VAL A 115 -21.76 19.60 21.36
N SER A 116 -20.61 20.15 21.71
CA SER A 116 -19.34 19.83 21.04
C SER A 116 -19.04 18.33 21.11
N LEU A 117 -19.27 17.73 22.29
CA LEU A 117 -19.09 16.30 22.51
C LEU A 117 -20.02 15.47 21.62
N LEU A 118 -21.32 15.78 21.61
CA LEU A 118 -22.31 15.08 20.79
C LEU A 118 -21.98 15.19 19.28
N LEU A 119 -21.71 16.40 18.79
CA LEU A 119 -21.39 16.64 17.38
C LEU A 119 -20.10 15.92 16.97
N ALA A 120 -19.07 15.93 17.80
CA ALA A 120 -17.83 15.23 17.52
C ALA A 120 -18.04 13.72 17.39
N PHE A 121 -18.83 13.11 18.27
CA PHE A 121 -19.15 11.68 18.19
C PHE A 121 -20.04 11.34 16.97
N ILE A 122 -20.97 12.21 16.58
CA ILE A 122 -21.77 12.04 15.35
C ILE A 122 -20.88 12.11 14.11
N ILE A 123 -20.02 13.13 14.01
CA ILE A 123 -19.12 13.32 12.87
C ILE A 123 -18.13 12.17 12.77
N MET A 124 -17.46 11.82 13.87
CA MET A 124 -16.50 10.72 13.87
C MET A 124 -17.17 9.37 13.61
N GLY A 125 -18.40 9.16 14.11
CA GLY A 125 -19.21 7.99 13.77
C GLY A 125 -19.48 7.92 12.26
N ALA A 126 -19.93 9.01 11.64
CA ALA A 126 -20.18 9.07 10.20
C ALA A 126 -18.91 8.81 9.36
N MET A 127 -17.76 9.36 9.77
CA MET A 127 -16.47 9.09 9.13
C MET A 127 -16.08 7.62 9.26
N GLN A 128 -16.32 7.04 10.44
CA GLN A 128 -16.02 5.64 10.70
C GLN A 128 -16.89 4.69 9.89
N PHE A 129 -18.14 5.05 9.59
CA PHE A 129 -18.98 4.30 8.65
C PHE A 129 -18.26 4.11 7.30
N PHE A 130 -17.75 5.20 6.74
CA PHE A 130 -17.08 5.17 5.44
C PHE A 130 -15.81 4.33 5.46
N THR A 131 -15.02 4.45 6.53
CA THR A 131 -13.82 3.63 6.74
C THR A 131 -14.16 2.14 6.87
N MET A 132 -15.20 1.79 7.63
CA MET A 132 -15.62 0.40 7.80
C MET A 132 -16.17 -0.20 6.51
N GLN A 133 -16.89 0.57 5.68
CA GLN A 133 -17.30 0.13 4.35
C GLN A 133 -16.10 -0.15 3.43
N ALA A 134 -15.09 0.73 3.46
CA ALA A 134 -13.85 0.55 2.70
C ALA A 134 -13.06 -0.68 3.19
N LEU A 135 -12.90 -0.83 4.50
CA LEU A 135 -12.24 -1.96 5.14
C LEU A 135 -12.97 -3.28 4.83
N GLY A 136 -14.30 -3.30 4.89
CA GLY A 136 -15.10 -4.48 4.59
C GLY A 136 -14.89 -5.00 3.17
N GLU A 137 -14.83 -4.11 2.18
CA GLU A 137 -14.56 -4.48 0.79
C GLU A 137 -13.15 -5.04 0.62
N LEU A 138 -12.15 -4.39 1.23
CA LEU A 138 -10.75 -4.86 1.22
C LEU A 138 -10.58 -6.20 1.95
N SER A 139 -11.17 -6.39 3.14
CA SER A 139 -10.99 -7.59 3.95
C SER A 139 -11.77 -8.79 3.44
N VAL A 140 -12.89 -8.59 2.74
CA VAL A 140 -13.59 -9.67 2.05
C VAL A 140 -12.84 -10.09 0.78
N ALA A 141 -12.27 -9.13 0.05
CA ALA A 141 -11.47 -9.42 -1.15
C ALA A 141 -10.11 -10.05 -0.80
N PHE A 142 -9.48 -9.60 0.29
CA PHE A 142 -8.15 -10.00 0.74
C PHE A 142 -8.13 -10.31 2.24
N PRO A 143 -8.64 -11.48 2.67
CA PRO A 143 -8.61 -11.91 4.07
C PRO A 143 -7.20 -12.43 4.44
N VAL A 144 -6.23 -11.52 4.53
CA VAL A 144 -4.81 -11.81 4.81
C VAL A 144 -4.42 -11.34 6.21
N GLY A 145 -3.41 -11.99 6.81
CA GLY A 145 -2.86 -11.58 8.11
C GLY A 145 -2.42 -10.11 8.12
N GLY A 146 -2.47 -9.41 9.24
CA GLY A 146 -2.07 -7.98 9.33
C GLY A 146 -2.98 -6.97 8.62
N SER A 147 -3.97 -7.42 7.84
CA SER A 147 -5.05 -6.60 7.26
C SER A 147 -4.56 -5.31 6.58
N PHE A 148 -4.91 -4.14 7.13
CA PHE A 148 -4.60 -2.81 6.57
C PHE A 148 -3.10 -2.47 6.51
N ALA A 149 -2.26 -3.05 7.36
CA ALA A 149 -0.81 -2.93 7.21
C ALA A 149 -0.37 -3.59 5.88
N ASN A 150 -0.94 -4.76 5.60
CA ASN A 150 -0.71 -5.51 4.37
C ASN A 150 -1.33 -4.81 3.14
N TYR A 151 -2.53 -4.25 3.27
CA TYR A 151 -3.16 -3.47 2.20
C TYR A 151 -2.31 -2.24 1.85
N SER A 152 -1.70 -1.61 2.84
CA SER A 152 -0.80 -0.47 2.65
C SER A 152 0.45 -0.87 1.86
N THR A 153 1.09 -2.00 2.19
CA THR A 153 2.19 -2.57 1.40
C THR A 153 1.78 -2.87 -0.03
N ARG A 154 0.60 -3.46 -0.23
CA ARG A 154 0.10 -3.94 -1.53
C ARG A 154 -0.35 -2.83 -2.46
N PHE A 155 -1.09 -1.84 -1.94
CA PHE A 155 -1.77 -0.84 -2.77
C PHE A 155 -1.09 0.52 -2.78
N LEU A 156 -0.23 0.83 -1.79
CA LEU A 156 0.41 2.15 -1.65
C LEU A 156 1.91 2.09 -1.92
N ASP A 157 2.67 1.61 -0.94
CA ASP A 157 4.13 1.54 -0.97
C ASP A 157 4.62 0.63 0.17
N PRO A 158 5.62 -0.23 -0.04
CA PRO A 158 6.17 -1.07 1.03
C PRO A 158 6.65 -0.30 2.27
N SER A 159 7.19 0.91 2.10
CA SER A 159 7.65 1.72 3.24
C SER A 159 6.50 2.40 3.97
N TRP A 160 5.42 2.73 3.26
CA TRP A 160 4.19 3.15 3.90
C TRP A 160 3.53 1.98 4.65
N GLY A 161 3.55 0.77 4.07
CA GLY A 161 3.13 -0.47 4.74
C GLY A 161 3.92 -0.76 6.02
N PHE A 162 5.25 -0.63 5.97
CA PHE A 162 6.11 -0.69 7.15
C PHE A 162 5.71 0.35 8.20
N ALA A 163 5.55 1.62 7.80
CA ALA A 163 5.19 2.70 8.72
C ALA A 163 3.82 2.47 9.36
N MET A 164 2.80 2.06 8.59
CA MET A 164 1.45 1.78 9.11
C MET A 164 1.42 0.54 10.00
N GLY A 165 2.16 -0.51 9.66
CA GLY A 165 2.25 -1.69 10.50
C GLY A 165 2.92 -1.41 11.84
N TRP A 166 4.04 -0.67 11.85
CA TRP A 166 4.70 -0.27 13.09
C TRP A 166 3.91 0.78 13.87
N ASN A 167 3.21 1.69 13.19
CA ASN A 167 2.25 2.62 13.81
C ASN A 167 1.18 1.86 14.59
N TYR A 168 0.50 0.91 13.95
CA TYR A 168 -0.56 0.12 14.58
C TYR A 168 -0.03 -0.84 15.65
N THR A 169 1.15 -1.45 15.42
CA THR A 169 1.80 -2.29 16.44
C THR A 169 2.15 -1.47 17.67
N LEU A 170 2.80 -0.31 17.50
CA LEU A 170 3.18 0.58 18.59
C LEU A 170 1.94 1.09 19.35
N GLN A 171 0.88 1.47 18.63
CA GLN A 171 -0.39 1.87 19.23
C GLN A 171 -0.85 0.84 20.26
N TYR A 172 -0.98 -0.43 19.87
CA TYR A 172 -1.52 -1.45 20.76
C TYR A 172 -0.52 -1.99 21.79
N LEU A 173 0.79 -1.94 21.50
CA LEU A 173 1.82 -2.20 22.51
C LEU A 173 1.74 -1.18 23.67
N ILE A 174 1.35 0.06 23.37
CA ILE A 174 1.20 1.15 24.34
C ILE A 174 -0.19 1.18 24.98
N VAL A 175 -1.24 0.78 24.27
CA VAL A 175 -2.59 0.64 24.84
C VAL A 175 -2.62 -0.40 25.95
N LEU A 176 -1.88 -1.52 25.85
CA LEU A 176 -1.85 -2.53 26.92
C LEU A 176 -1.51 -1.96 28.31
N PRO A 177 -0.33 -1.33 28.53
CA PRO A 177 -0.02 -0.75 29.83
C PRO A 177 -0.97 0.40 30.18
N LEU A 178 -1.44 1.19 29.21
CA LEU A 178 -2.42 2.26 29.45
C LEU A 178 -3.73 1.74 30.06
N GLU A 179 -4.27 0.64 29.53
CA GLU A 179 -5.52 0.04 30.01
C GLU A 179 -5.35 -0.60 31.40
N ILE A 180 -4.20 -1.24 31.67
CA ILE A 180 -3.91 -1.80 33.00
C ILE A 180 -3.79 -0.67 34.04
N ILE A 181 -3.13 0.44 33.68
CA ILE A 181 -3.01 1.63 34.53
C ILE A 181 -4.40 2.23 34.81
N ALA A 182 -5.22 2.45 33.76
CA ALA A 182 -6.58 2.96 33.91
C ALA A 182 -7.45 2.04 34.79
N GLY A 183 -7.31 0.72 34.63
CA GLY A 183 -8.01 -0.26 35.46
C GLY A 183 -7.59 -0.17 36.92
N ALA A 184 -6.29 -0.07 37.19
CA ALA A 184 -5.80 0.09 38.55
C ALA A 184 -6.31 1.39 39.19
N PHE A 185 -6.38 2.50 38.46
CA PHE A 185 -6.97 3.74 38.99
C PHE A 185 -8.48 3.64 39.20
N THR A 186 -9.20 2.90 38.37
CA THR A 186 -10.64 2.65 38.57
C THR A 186 -10.91 1.95 39.91
N THR A 187 -9.98 1.10 40.40
CA THR A 187 -10.15 0.43 41.70
C THR A 187 -10.05 1.36 42.92
N ASN A 188 -9.50 2.56 42.75
CA ASN A 188 -9.46 3.57 43.83
C ASN A 188 -10.87 4.00 44.25
N TYR A 189 -11.87 3.78 43.39
CA TYR A 189 -13.28 4.04 43.71
C TYR A 189 -13.73 3.34 45.00
N TRP A 190 -13.41 2.05 45.13
CA TRP A 190 -13.81 1.25 46.30
C TRP A 190 -12.84 1.40 47.47
N ASN A 191 -11.55 1.49 47.19
CA ASN A 191 -10.54 1.62 48.24
C ASN A 191 -9.32 2.41 47.73
N PRO A 192 -9.20 3.71 48.05
CA PRO A 192 -8.08 4.55 47.58
C PRO A 192 -6.74 4.18 48.22
N ASN A 193 -6.75 3.42 49.32
CA ASN A 193 -5.54 2.98 50.03
C ASN A 193 -5.02 1.62 49.55
N ALA A 194 -5.75 0.94 48.66
CA ALA A 194 -5.33 -0.35 48.15
C ALA A 194 -4.08 -0.21 47.26
N SER A 195 -3.17 -1.19 47.33
CA SER A 195 -1.97 -1.19 46.51
C SER A 195 -2.33 -1.44 45.03
N LYS A 196 -2.13 -0.41 44.19
CA LYS A 196 -2.31 -0.46 42.73
C LYS A 196 -1.58 -1.66 42.10
N SER A 197 -0.42 -2.03 42.64
CA SER A 197 0.39 -3.17 42.18
C SER A 197 -0.35 -4.51 42.19
N ILE A 198 -1.25 -4.74 43.16
CA ILE A 198 -2.01 -5.99 43.26
C ILE A 198 -2.91 -6.13 42.04
N PHE A 199 -3.64 -5.07 41.71
CA PHE A 199 -4.54 -5.03 40.56
C PHE A 199 -3.79 -5.08 39.23
N ILE A 200 -2.64 -4.40 39.13
CA ILE A 200 -1.77 -4.46 37.94
C ILE A 200 -1.35 -5.91 37.67
N VAL A 201 -0.86 -6.64 38.68
CA VAL A 201 -0.47 -8.05 38.54
C VAL A 201 -1.66 -8.91 38.13
N LEU A 202 -2.82 -8.72 38.76
CA LEU A 202 -4.02 -9.49 38.48
C LEU A 202 -4.50 -9.30 37.04
N PHE A 203 -4.61 -8.05 36.56
CA PHE A 203 -5.02 -7.76 35.19
C PHE A 203 -3.99 -8.24 34.17
N PHE A 204 -2.70 -8.08 34.47
CA PHE A 204 -1.62 -8.53 33.59
C PHE A 204 -1.64 -10.06 33.38
N ILE A 205 -1.74 -10.83 34.47
CA ILE A 205 -1.81 -12.30 34.42
C ILE A 205 -3.07 -12.75 33.66
N LEU A 206 -4.22 -12.12 33.94
CA LEU A 206 -5.48 -12.45 33.27
C LEU A 206 -5.40 -12.20 31.75
N ILE A 207 -4.92 -11.03 31.34
CA ILE A 207 -4.82 -10.63 29.93
C ILE A 207 -3.86 -11.55 29.15
N LEU A 208 -2.66 -11.78 29.68
CA LEU A 208 -1.70 -12.67 29.02
C LEU A 208 -2.20 -14.12 29.04
N GLY A 209 -2.79 -14.57 30.15
CA GLY A 209 -3.38 -15.90 30.27
C GLY A 209 -4.42 -16.18 29.19
N ILE A 210 -5.36 -15.24 28.96
CA ILE A 210 -6.38 -15.37 27.89
C ILE A 210 -5.73 -15.50 26.50
N ASN A 211 -4.72 -14.67 26.21
CA ASN A 211 -4.04 -14.70 24.90
C ASN A 211 -3.24 -15.99 24.67
N LEU A 212 -2.77 -16.64 25.75
CA LEU A 212 -2.10 -17.93 25.69
C LEU A 212 -3.07 -19.12 25.49
N LEU A 213 -4.39 -18.93 25.61
CA LEU A 213 -5.38 -19.97 25.29
C LEU A 213 -5.59 -20.14 23.78
N GLY A 214 -5.08 -19.21 22.95
CA GLY A 214 -5.26 -19.21 21.50
C GLY A 214 -6.47 -18.41 21.05
N VAL A 215 -6.64 -18.29 19.72
CA VAL A 215 -7.63 -17.38 19.13
C VAL A 215 -9.08 -17.73 19.51
N LYS A 216 -9.38 -19.02 19.69
CA LYS A 216 -10.69 -19.46 20.18
C LYS A 216 -10.94 -19.01 21.62
N GLY A 217 -9.97 -19.22 22.51
CA GLY A 217 -10.07 -18.77 23.91
C GLY A 217 -10.22 -17.25 24.02
N TYR A 218 -9.40 -16.51 23.27
CA TYR A 218 -9.55 -15.06 23.12
C TYR A 218 -10.96 -14.67 22.65
N GLY A 219 -11.47 -15.32 21.60
CA GLY A 219 -12.80 -15.02 21.04
C GLY A 219 -13.95 -15.31 22.01
N GLU A 220 -13.88 -16.34 22.84
CA GLU A 220 -14.88 -16.62 23.87
C GLU A 220 -14.79 -15.61 25.03
N ALA A 221 -13.59 -15.25 25.47
CA ALA A 221 -13.40 -14.24 26.50
C ALA A 221 -13.96 -12.87 26.07
N GLU A 222 -13.63 -12.43 24.85
CA GLU A 222 -14.17 -11.18 24.30
C GLU A 222 -15.68 -11.24 24.07
N PHE A 223 -16.23 -12.41 23.73
CA PHE A 223 -17.67 -12.57 23.63
C PHE A 223 -18.35 -12.27 24.98
N ILE A 224 -17.82 -12.81 26.09
CA ILE A 224 -18.37 -12.59 27.43
C ILE A 224 -18.18 -11.14 27.86
N PHE A 225 -16.96 -10.60 27.74
CA PHE A 225 -16.69 -9.21 28.13
C PHE A 225 -17.57 -8.22 27.36
N SER A 226 -17.66 -8.38 26.04
CA SER A 226 -18.48 -7.49 25.20
C SER A 226 -19.98 -7.62 25.48
N ALA A 227 -20.47 -8.82 25.82
CA ALA A 227 -21.87 -9.00 26.22
C ALA A 227 -22.20 -8.22 27.50
N VAL A 228 -21.31 -8.24 28.49
CA VAL A 228 -21.44 -7.43 29.72
C VAL A 228 -21.45 -5.94 29.39
N LYS A 229 -20.48 -5.47 28.59
CA LYS A 229 -20.38 -4.04 28.19
C LYS A 229 -21.63 -3.55 27.46
N VAL A 230 -22.09 -4.30 26.46
CA VAL A 230 -23.27 -3.92 25.66
C VAL A 230 -24.52 -3.89 26.53
N THR A 231 -24.69 -4.87 27.41
CA THR A 231 -25.83 -4.91 28.35
C THR A 231 -25.80 -3.70 29.29
N ALA A 232 -24.64 -3.36 29.82
CA ALA A 232 -24.48 -2.22 30.71
C ALA A 232 -24.73 -0.88 30.01
N ILE A 233 -24.29 -0.70 28.75
CA ILE A 233 -24.59 0.53 28.00
C ILE A 233 -26.09 0.64 27.72
N VAL A 234 -26.75 -0.45 27.33
CA VAL A 234 -28.21 -0.44 27.15
C VAL A 234 -28.91 -0.10 28.46
N GLY A 235 -28.47 -0.70 29.57
CA GLY A 235 -28.96 -0.38 30.92
C GLY A 235 -28.74 1.08 31.29
N PHE A 236 -27.56 1.64 31.04
CA PHE A 236 -27.24 3.05 31.25
C PHE A 236 -28.11 3.97 30.40
N ILE A 237 -28.37 3.63 29.13
CA ILE A 237 -29.24 4.44 28.27
C ILE A 237 -30.66 4.51 28.84
N LEU A 238 -31.23 3.37 29.23
CA LEU A 238 -32.56 3.30 29.84
C LEU A 238 -32.60 4.07 31.17
N LEU A 239 -31.63 3.83 32.04
CA LEU A 239 -31.50 4.51 33.33
C LEU A 239 -31.32 6.01 33.15
N GLY A 240 -30.47 6.45 32.23
CA GLY A 240 -30.22 7.85 31.97
C GLY A 240 -31.44 8.58 31.43
N ILE A 241 -32.27 7.92 30.60
CA ILE A 241 -33.57 8.46 30.18
C ILE A 241 -34.48 8.63 31.41
N ILE A 242 -34.53 7.63 32.29
CA ILE A 242 -35.33 7.69 33.52
C ILE A 242 -34.85 8.84 34.41
N ILE A 243 -33.55 8.94 34.71
CA ILE A 243 -32.98 10.03 35.53
C ILE A 243 -33.28 11.40 34.89
N ASN A 244 -33.16 11.52 33.57
CA ASN A 244 -33.40 12.78 32.86
C ASN A 244 -34.87 13.22 32.93
N ILE A 245 -35.81 12.26 32.94
CA ILE A 245 -37.25 12.53 33.00
C ILE A 245 -37.71 12.71 34.45
N ALA A 246 -37.34 11.81 35.34
CA ALA A 246 -37.83 11.72 36.71
C ALA A 246 -37.08 12.65 37.69
N GLY A 247 -35.88 13.12 37.35
CA GLY A 247 -35.05 13.92 38.24
C GLY A 247 -34.27 13.11 39.27
N SER A 248 -33.59 13.81 40.19
CA SER A 248 -32.96 13.20 41.37
C SER A 248 -34.02 12.97 42.47
N PRO A 249 -33.72 12.22 43.56
CA PRO A 249 -34.65 12.01 44.67
C PRO A 249 -35.19 13.29 45.32
N GLU A 250 -34.54 14.44 45.06
CA GLU A 250 -34.91 15.77 45.54
C GLU A 250 -35.44 16.70 44.43
N GLY A 251 -35.48 16.28 43.15
CA GLY A 251 -35.56 17.20 42.00
C GLY A 251 -36.56 16.84 40.90
N ASP A 252 -36.97 17.88 40.18
CA ASP A 252 -37.85 17.84 38.99
C ASP A 252 -37.11 17.38 37.71
N TYR A 253 -37.86 17.33 36.60
CA TYR A 253 -37.37 17.08 35.23
C TYR A 253 -36.06 17.83 34.89
N ILE A 254 -34.99 17.09 34.55
CA ILE A 254 -33.68 17.67 34.19
C ILE A 254 -33.72 18.27 32.78
N GLY A 255 -34.18 17.50 31.80
CA GLY A 255 -34.21 17.92 30.39
C GLY A 255 -32.87 18.50 29.91
N PHE A 256 -32.92 19.70 29.32
CA PHE A 256 -31.73 20.41 28.81
C PHE A 256 -31.17 21.44 29.80
N THR A 257 -31.54 21.39 31.09
CA THR A 257 -31.09 22.39 32.09
C THR A 257 -29.56 22.54 32.14
N ARG A 258 -28.82 21.43 32.08
CA ARG A 258 -27.34 21.42 32.07
C ARG A 258 -26.73 22.04 30.81
N TRP A 259 -27.47 22.08 29.70
CA TRP A 259 -27.06 22.76 28.47
C TRP A 259 -27.35 24.27 28.50
N HIS A 260 -28.20 24.73 29.42
CA HIS A 260 -28.44 26.16 29.64
C HIS A 260 -27.51 26.71 30.72
N ASN A 261 -27.28 25.95 31.79
CA ASN A 261 -26.38 26.31 32.89
C ASN A 261 -25.56 25.07 33.31
N PRO A 262 -24.23 25.07 33.14
CA PRO A 262 -23.33 26.19 32.80
C PRO A 262 -23.34 26.61 31.31
N GLY A 263 -23.90 25.80 30.40
CA GLY A 263 -24.01 26.15 28.98
C GLY A 263 -23.82 24.96 28.04
N ALA A 264 -24.12 25.17 26.76
CA ALA A 264 -24.13 24.11 25.75
C ALA A 264 -22.74 23.85 25.13
N PHE A 265 -21.88 24.87 25.15
CA PHE A 265 -20.53 24.87 24.61
C PHE A 265 -19.56 25.38 25.65
N HIS A 266 -18.35 24.82 25.67
CA HIS A 266 -17.23 25.33 26.45
C HIS A 266 -16.02 25.51 25.51
N ASN A 267 -15.24 26.58 25.71
CA ASN A 267 -14.08 26.94 24.87
C ASN A 267 -14.37 27.14 23.36
N GLY A 268 -15.64 27.40 22.99
CA GLY A 268 -16.07 27.68 21.63
C GLY A 268 -15.67 26.60 20.60
N PHE A 269 -15.37 27.02 19.36
CA PHE A 269 -14.97 26.10 18.28
C PHE A 269 -13.68 25.34 18.60
N LYS A 270 -12.78 25.92 19.39
CA LYS A 270 -11.54 25.28 19.82
C LYS A 270 -11.81 24.13 20.79
N GLY A 271 -12.78 24.30 21.68
CA GLY A 271 -13.33 23.22 22.50
C GLY A 271 -13.81 22.06 21.65
N PHE A 272 -14.66 22.33 20.65
CA PHE A 272 -15.09 21.33 19.67
C PHE A 272 -13.93 20.63 18.96
N ALA A 273 -12.95 21.38 18.45
CA ALA A 273 -11.76 20.84 17.80
C ALA A 273 -10.98 19.87 18.70
N SER A 274 -10.84 20.20 19.99
CA SER A 274 -10.13 19.35 20.96
C SER A 274 -10.84 18.03 21.25
N VAL A 275 -12.17 17.96 21.06
CA VAL A 275 -12.98 16.77 21.33
C VAL A 275 -12.95 15.77 20.18
N LEU A 276 -12.69 16.21 18.94
CA LEU A 276 -12.65 15.33 17.76
C LEU A 276 -11.63 14.18 17.89
N VAL A 277 -10.47 14.43 18.50
CA VAL A 277 -9.45 13.38 18.71
C VAL A 277 -9.88 12.40 19.81
N THR A 278 -10.53 12.87 20.87
CA THR A 278 -11.11 11.97 21.88
C THR A 278 -12.21 11.09 21.30
N ALA A 279 -13.08 11.66 20.46
CA ALA A 279 -14.10 10.92 19.73
C ALA A 279 -13.44 9.90 18.79
N THR A 280 -12.37 10.29 18.07
CA THR A 280 -11.57 9.39 17.23
C THR A 280 -11.04 8.19 18.03
N PHE A 281 -10.38 8.45 19.16
CA PHE A 281 -9.84 7.41 20.04
C PHE A 281 -10.95 6.48 20.56
N SER A 282 -12.15 7.00 20.81
CA SER A 282 -13.30 6.20 21.27
C SER A 282 -13.82 5.22 20.22
N PHE A 283 -13.66 5.52 18.94
CA PHE A 283 -14.05 4.65 17.83
C PHE A 283 -12.93 3.70 17.37
N ALA A 284 -11.70 3.85 17.89
CA ALA A 284 -10.59 2.94 17.63
C ALA A 284 -10.97 1.51 18.04
N GLY A 285 -10.47 0.50 17.32
CA GLY A 285 -10.83 -0.91 17.56
C GLY A 285 -12.04 -1.40 16.76
N THR A 286 -12.84 -0.52 16.14
CA THR A 286 -13.86 -0.96 15.16
C THR A 286 -13.22 -1.66 13.96
N GLU A 287 -12.00 -1.25 13.57
CA GLU A 287 -11.20 -1.86 12.51
C GLU A 287 -10.68 -3.27 12.85
N MET A 288 -10.81 -3.73 14.10
CA MET A 288 -10.31 -5.05 14.54
C MET A 288 -10.95 -6.20 13.76
N VAL A 289 -12.16 -6.00 13.22
CA VAL A 289 -12.84 -6.93 12.30
C VAL A 289 -11.97 -7.23 11.08
N GLY A 290 -11.25 -6.22 10.58
CA GLY A 290 -10.33 -6.38 9.45
C GLY A 290 -9.13 -7.24 9.81
N LEU A 291 -8.58 -7.11 11.02
CA LEU A 291 -7.44 -7.91 11.48
C LEU A 291 -7.86 -9.37 11.74
N ALA A 292 -9.03 -9.57 12.36
CA ALA A 292 -9.60 -10.87 12.62
C ALA A 292 -10.08 -11.62 11.35
N ALA A 293 -10.14 -10.94 10.19
CA ALA A 293 -10.49 -11.54 8.91
C ALA A 293 -9.63 -12.77 8.57
N ALA A 294 -8.33 -12.72 8.87
CA ALA A 294 -7.38 -13.80 8.58
C ALA A 294 -7.61 -15.06 9.43
N GLU A 295 -8.19 -14.90 10.63
CA GLU A 295 -8.49 -15.95 11.61
C GLU A 295 -9.98 -16.35 11.58
N THR A 296 -10.76 -15.81 10.63
CA THR A 296 -12.18 -16.12 10.46
C THR A 296 -12.37 -17.36 9.60
N SER A 297 -13.22 -18.28 10.05
CA SER A 297 -13.57 -19.52 9.33
C SER A 297 -14.20 -19.26 7.96
N ASN A 298 -15.12 -18.31 7.85
CA ASN A 298 -15.73 -17.88 6.58
C ASN A 298 -15.81 -16.34 6.51
N PRO A 299 -14.74 -15.66 6.03
CA PRO A 299 -14.69 -14.21 5.98
C PRO A 299 -15.70 -13.62 4.98
N LYS A 300 -15.95 -14.29 3.85
CA LYS A 300 -16.88 -13.83 2.81
C LYS A 300 -18.32 -13.71 3.30
N LYS A 301 -18.73 -14.54 4.28
CA LYS A 301 -20.07 -14.47 4.89
C LYS A 301 -20.08 -13.62 6.15
N SER A 302 -19.06 -13.73 7.00
CA SER A 302 -19.08 -13.15 8.35
C SER A 302 -18.69 -11.67 8.38
N LEU A 303 -17.70 -11.25 7.58
CA LEU A 303 -17.25 -9.86 7.56
C LEU A 303 -18.33 -8.88 7.07
N PRO A 304 -19.09 -9.16 5.98
CA PRO A 304 -20.17 -8.27 5.55
C PRO A 304 -21.20 -7.96 6.62
N VAL A 305 -21.56 -8.99 7.41
CA VAL A 305 -22.55 -8.88 8.48
C VAL A 305 -21.97 -8.04 9.62
N ALA A 306 -20.74 -8.32 10.04
CA ALA A 306 -20.06 -7.56 11.08
C ALA A 306 -19.91 -6.07 10.71
N VAL A 307 -19.42 -5.77 9.50
CA VAL A 307 -19.22 -4.38 9.03
C VAL A 307 -20.54 -3.59 8.99
N LYS A 308 -21.64 -4.20 8.55
CA LYS A 308 -22.93 -3.51 8.45
C LYS A 308 -23.62 -3.35 9.81
N GLN A 309 -23.71 -4.42 10.59
CA GLN A 309 -24.57 -4.44 11.78
C GLN A 309 -23.89 -3.87 13.01
N VAL A 310 -22.58 -4.13 13.18
CA VAL A 310 -21.86 -3.76 14.41
C VAL A 310 -21.64 -2.25 14.45
N PHE A 311 -21.23 -1.67 13.31
CA PHE A 311 -20.99 -0.24 13.20
C PHE A 311 -22.23 0.58 13.64
N TRP A 312 -23.40 0.31 13.06
CA TRP A 312 -24.61 1.08 13.37
C TRP A 312 -25.02 0.98 14.84
N ARG A 313 -24.82 -0.20 15.45
CA ARG A 313 -25.09 -0.39 16.88
C ARG A 313 -24.10 0.38 17.76
N ILE A 314 -22.80 0.32 17.46
CA ILE A 314 -21.77 1.08 18.20
C ILE A 314 -22.06 2.58 18.11
N SER A 315 -22.27 3.10 16.90
CA SER A 315 -22.57 4.53 16.72
C SER A 315 -23.84 4.96 17.45
N LEU A 316 -24.91 4.17 17.38
CA LEU A 316 -26.15 4.46 18.10
C LEU A 316 -25.92 4.50 19.62
N PHE A 317 -25.26 3.48 20.17
CA PHE A 317 -24.98 3.41 21.60
C PHE A 317 -24.09 4.57 22.07
N TYR A 318 -23.11 4.98 21.27
CA TYR A 318 -22.24 6.10 21.59
C TYR A 318 -23.00 7.41 21.58
N ILE A 319 -23.74 7.70 20.51
CA ILE A 319 -24.49 8.94 20.36
C ILE A 319 -25.53 9.09 21.48
N LEU A 320 -26.28 8.03 21.78
CA LEU A 320 -27.28 8.05 22.85
C LEU A 320 -26.65 8.19 24.24
N SER A 321 -25.59 7.44 24.53
CA SER A 321 -24.91 7.54 25.82
C SER A 321 -24.30 8.92 26.03
N ILE A 322 -23.63 9.46 25.00
CA ILE A 322 -23.02 10.80 25.06
C ILE A 322 -24.07 11.91 25.17
N LEU A 323 -25.20 11.78 24.47
CA LEU A 323 -26.33 12.69 24.64
C LEU A 323 -26.80 12.70 26.10
N LEU A 324 -27.04 11.52 26.69
CA LEU A 324 -27.48 11.41 28.08
C LEU A 324 -26.45 11.94 29.06
N ILE A 325 -25.17 11.63 28.87
CA ILE A 325 -24.08 12.20 29.67
C ILE A 325 -24.10 13.73 29.61
N GLY A 326 -24.27 14.31 28.43
CA GLY A 326 -24.36 15.76 28.27
C GLY A 326 -25.60 16.37 28.94
N LEU A 327 -26.72 15.64 29.03
CA LEU A 327 -27.93 16.09 29.71
C LEU A 327 -27.81 15.98 31.23
N LEU A 328 -27.18 14.90 31.72
CA LEU A 328 -27.14 14.54 33.14
C LEU A 328 -25.99 15.19 33.91
N VAL A 329 -24.83 15.37 33.27
CA VAL A 329 -23.61 15.86 33.92
C VAL A 329 -23.26 17.26 33.39
N PRO A 330 -23.23 18.30 34.25
CA PRO A 330 -22.77 19.62 33.83
C PRO A 330 -21.28 19.58 33.47
N TYR A 331 -20.88 20.30 32.41
CA TYR A 331 -19.49 20.24 31.94
C TYR A 331 -18.48 20.79 32.96
N ASN A 332 -18.90 21.60 33.93
CA ASN A 332 -18.07 22.18 34.97
C ASN A 332 -18.07 21.37 36.29
N GLU A 333 -18.57 20.13 36.28
CA GLU A 333 -18.54 19.22 37.44
C GLU A 333 -17.09 19.01 37.93
N PRO A 334 -16.77 19.32 39.21
CA PRO A 334 -15.41 19.20 39.73
C PRO A 334 -14.79 17.80 39.67
N ARG A 335 -15.60 16.74 39.70
CA ARG A 335 -15.08 15.38 39.49
C ARG A 335 -14.60 15.13 38.06
N LEU A 336 -15.10 15.88 37.08
CA LEU A 336 -14.50 15.95 35.74
C LEU A 336 -13.17 16.73 35.77
N LEU A 337 -13.01 17.70 36.66
CA LEU A 337 -11.76 18.45 36.88
C LEU A 337 -10.65 17.59 37.51
N GLY A 338 -10.98 16.54 38.28
CA GLY A 338 -10.01 15.52 38.73
C GLY A 338 -9.31 14.79 37.57
N ALA A 339 -9.86 14.91 36.36
CA ALA A 339 -9.23 14.53 35.10
C ALA A 339 -8.22 15.55 34.56
N LYS A 340 -7.89 16.61 35.32
CA LYS A 340 -6.88 17.66 35.00
C LYS A 340 -5.55 17.07 34.49
N TYR A 341 -5.17 15.92 35.02
CA TYR A 341 -3.93 15.21 34.70
C TYR A 341 -4.13 13.77 34.20
N GLY A 342 -5.39 13.35 34.00
CA GLY A 342 -5.74 12.08 33.39
C GLY A 342 -5.58 10.84 34.26
N SER A 343 -5.15 10.91 35.54
CA SER A 343 -4.85 9.65 36.23
C SER A 343 -4.91 9.55 37.76
N ASP A 344 -5.32 10.59 38.51
CA ASP A 344 -5.41 10.43 39.98
C ASP A 344 -6.81 10.16 40.55
N ALA A 345 -7.90 10.63 39.93
CA ALA A 345 -9.27 10.39 40.43
C ALA A 345 -10.39 10.78 39.43
N ALA A 346 -10.15 10.67 38.12
CA ALA A 346 -11.18 11.01 37.13
C ALA A 346 -12.32 10.00 37.18
N ALA A 347 -13.38 10.32 37.93
CA ALA A 347 -14.60 9.51 37.92
C ALA A 347 -15.21 9.52 36.51
N SER A 348 -15.55 8.34 36.01
CA SER A 348 -16.24 8.21 34.72
C SER A 348 -17.50 9.07 34.73
N PRO A 349 -17.79 9.86 33.67
CA PRO A 349 -19.02 10.63 33.62
C PRO A 349 -20.28 9.74 33.68
N PHE A 350 -20.17 8.45 33.35
CA PHE A 350 -21.25 7.47 33.52
C PHE A 350 -21.55 7.19 34.99
N VAL A 351 -20.50 7.07 35.80
CA VAL A 351 -20.61 6.85 37.25
C VAL A 351 -21.11 8.13 37.91
N ILE A 352 -20.53 9.28 37.55
CA ILE A 352 -20.96 10.60 38.04
C ILE A 352 -22.45 10.81 37.79
N ALA A 353 -22.94 10.52 36.58
CA ALA A 353 -24.35 10.67 36.24
C ALA A 353 -25.28 9.85 37.15
N ILE A 354 -24.88 8.63 37.51
CA ILE A 354 -25.65 7.75 38.39
C ILE A 354 -25.54 8.22 39.85
N GLU A 355 -24.35 8.59 40.32
CA GLU A 355 -24.17 9.12 41.68
C GLU A 355 -24.99 10.39 41.92
N MET A 356 -25.03 11.28 40.94
CA MET A 356 -25.84 12.51 41.00
C MET A 356 -27.36 12.22 41.06
N SER A 357 -27.79 11.02 40.69
CA SER A 357 -29.18 10.56 40.86
C SER A 357 -29.47 9.97 42.25
N GLY A 358 -28.50 9.96 43.17
CA GLY A 358 -28.70 9.49 44.55
C GLY A 358 -28.87 7.98 44.69
N SER A 359 -28.47 7.18 43.68
CA SER A 359 -28.47 5.72 43.79
C SER A 359 -27.19 5.22 44.46
N ASP A 360 -27.31 4.39 45.49
CA ASP A 360 -26.15 3.85 46.21
C ASP A 360 -25.46 2.66 45.51
N VAL A 361 -26.20 1.78 44.82
CA VAL A 361 -25.65 0.49 44.31
C VAL A 361 -25.26 0.55 42.83
N LEU A 362 -26.01 1.29 42.01
CA LEU A 362 -25.78 1.34 40.56
C LEU A 362 -24.40 1.92 40.17
N PRO A 363 -23.81 2.90 40.89
CA PRO A 363 -22.45 3.37 40.63
C PRO A 363 -21.39 2.25 40.73
N ASP A 364 -21.49 1.38 41.74
CA ASP A 364 -20.59 0.23 41.91
C ASP A 364 -20.65 -0.73 40.73
N ILE A 365 -21.87 -1.05 40.27
CA ILE A 365 -22.09 -1.92 39.11
C ILE A 365 -21.47 -1.30 37.87
N MET A 366 -21.68 0.00 37.65
CA MET A 366 -21.13 0.70 36.49
C MET A 366 -19.60 0.73 36.52
N ASN A 367 -18.99 0.98 37.68
CA ASN A 367 -17.53 0.93 37.84
C ASN A 367 -16.96 -0.48 37.62
N ALA A 368 -17.63 -1.52 38.10
CA ALA A 368 -17.23 -2.90 37.84
C ALA A 368 -17.27 -3.24 36.34
N VAL A 369 -18.30 -2.78 35.62
CA VAL A 369 -18.39 -2.89 34.16
C VAL A 369 -17.25 -2.13 33.47
N ILE A 370 -16.94 -0.91 33.92
CA ILE A 370 -15.83 -0.13 33.38
C ILE A 370 -14.53 -0.90 33.54
N LEU A 371 -14.28 -1.50 34.71
CA LEU A 371 -13.10 -2.32 34.95
C LEU A 371 -12.99 -3.52 33.99
N ILE A 372 -14.09 -4.27 33.81
CA ILE A 372 -14.18 -5.35 32.80
C ILE A 372 -13.91 -4.79 31.39
N SER A 373 -14.41 -3.59 31.11
CA SER A 373 -14.23 -2.94 29.83
C SER A 373 -12.77 -2.64 29.53
N LEU A 374 -12.03 -2.11 30.50
CA LEU A 374 -10.60 -1.80 30.40
C LEU A 374 -9.77 -3.07 30.19
N ILE A 375 -10.05 -4.13 30.97
CA ILE A 375 -9.38 -5.44 30.82
C ILE A 375 -9.59 -6.02 29.42
N SER A 376 -10.80 -5.90 28.87
CA SER A 376 -11.11 -6.39 27.52
C SER A 376 -10.42 -5.57 26.41
N VAL A 377 -10.27 -4.25 26.57
CA VAL A 377 -9.45 -3.46 25.62
C VAL A 377 -7.97 -3.86 25.73
N GLY A 378 -7.44 -4.06 26.94
CA GLY A 378 -6.08 -4.58 27.14
C GLY A 378 -5.86 -5.96 26.51
N ASN A 379 -6.83 -6.86 26.63
CA ASN A 379 -6.83 -8.17 25.97
C ASN A 379 -6.82 -8.04 24.44
N THR A 380 -7.64 -7.13 23.91
CA THR A 380 -7.68 -6.78 22.48
C THR A 380 -6.37 -6.14 22.01
N ALA A 381 -5.67 -5.40 22.86
CA ALA A 381 -4.39 -4.80 22.53
C ALA A 381 -3.28 -5.84 22.30
N VAL A 382 -3.20 -6.86 23.16
CA VAL A 382 -2.28 -7.99 22.94
C VAL A 382 -2.62 -8.71 21.64
N TYR A 383 -3.91 -9.00 21.40
CA TYR A 383 -4.37 -9.61 20.16
C TYR A 383 -3.92 -8.79 18.93
N ALA A 384 -4.16 -7.49 18.93
CA ALA A 384 -3.88 -6.61 17.81
C ALA A 384 -2.38 -6.48 17.51
N ALA A 385 -1.59 -6.17 18.54
CA ALA A 385 -0.14 -5.98 18.43
C ALA A 385 0.55 -7.27 18.00
N SER A 386 0.18 -8.42 18.60
CA SER A 386 0.85 -9.69 18.32
C SER A 386 0.63 -10.17 16.88
N ARG A 387 -0.61 -10.06 16.35
CA ARG A 387 -0.91 -10.43 14.95
C ARG A 387 -0.25 -9.49 13.96
N THR A 388 -0.27 -8.18 14.24
CA THR A 388 0.31 -7.19 13.33
C THR A 388 1.83 -7.35 13.26
N LEU A 389 2.49 -7.54 14.40
CA LEU A 389 3.93 -7.77 14.47
C LEU A 389 4.35 -9.08 13.78
N ALA A 390 3.59 -10.15 13.97
CA ALA A 390 3.82 -11.42 13.27
C ALA A 390 3.64 -11.26 11.75
N ALA A 391 2.60 -10.56 11.29
CA ALA A 391 2.36 -10.30 9.88
C ALA A 391 3.46 -9.42 9.24
N LEU A 392 4.03 -8.48 9.99
CA LEU A 392 5.20 -7.71 9.52
C LEU A 392 6.42 -8.61 9.37
N ALA A 393 6.65 -9.52 10.33
CA ALA A 393 7.78 -10.44 10.26
C ALA A 393 7.65 -11.44 9.10
N GLU A 394 6.45 -11.93 8.81
CA GLU A 394 6.16 -12.76 7.63
C GLU A 394 6.46 -12.05 6.29
N GLN A 395 6.31 -10.72 6.26
CA GLN A 395 6.65 -9.87 5.11
C GLN A 395 8.11 -9.43 5.08
N SER A 396 8.96 -9.84 6.02
CA SER A 396 10.33 -9.32 6.20
C SER A 396 10.38 -7.81 6.52
N LEU A 397 9.31 -7.27 7.12
CA LEU A 397 9.20 -5.90 7.62
C LEU A 397 9.45 -5.78 9.13
N ALA A 398 9.66 -6.91 9.82
CA ALA A 398 10.07 -6.99 11.21
C ALA A 398 11.04 -8.18 11.40
N PRO A 399 11.79 -8.26 12.53
CA PRO A 399 12.69 -9.37 12.79
C PRO A 399 12.01 -10.75 12.68
N LYS A 400 12.67 -11.70 12.00
CA LYS A 400 12.12 -13.04 11.70
C LYS A 400 11.66 -13.82 12.94
N VAL A 401 12.20 -13.51 14.12
CA VAL A 401 11.81 -14.14 15.38
C VAL A 401 10.31 -13.95 15.68
N PHE A 402 9.72 -12.83 15.27
CA PHE A 402 8.30 -12.54 15.48
C PHE A 402 7.37 -13.30 14.52
N ALA A 403 7.90 -13.92 13.46
CA ALA A 403 7.13 -14.78 12.56
C ALA A 403 6.87 -16.18 13.15
N TYR A 404 7.29 -16.44 14.39
CA TYR A 404 6.99 -17.69 15.07
C TYR A 404 5.51 -17.80 15.43
N ILE A 405 4.82 -18.72 14.78
CA ILE A 405 3.44 -19.12 15.08
C ILE A 405 3.45 -20.57 15.57
N ASP A 406 2.82 -20.84 16.71
CA ASP A 406 2.69 -22.19 17.27
C ASP A 406 1.59 -23.01 16.59
N ARG A 407 1.49 -24.31 16.89
CA ARG A 407 0.51 -25.23 16.29
C ARG A 407 -0.95 -24.84 16.51
N THR A 408 -1.23 -24.03 17.53
CA THR A 408 -2.56 -23.49 17.83
C THR A 408 -2.81 -22.11 17.20
N GLY A 409 -1.88 -21.63 16.37
CA GLY A 409 -1.99 -20.36 15.67
C GLY A 409 -1.58 -19.14 16.52
N ARG A 410 -0.85 -19.34 17.64
CA ARG A 410 -0.47 -18.24 18.55
C ARG A 410 0.87 -17.62 18.11
N PRO A 411 0.95 -16.29 17.95
CA PRO A 411 2.20 -15.59 17.72
C PRO A 411 2.99 -15.42 19.03
N LEU A 412 3.52 -16.52 19.57
CA LEU A 412 4.04 -16.60 20.95
C LEU A 412 5.12 -15.56 21.27
N VAL A 413 6.11 -15.39 20.38
CA VAL A 413 7.19 -14.41 20.57
C VAL A 413 6.65 -12.98 20.60
N ALA A 414 5.68 -12.68 19.74
CA ALA A 414 5.05 -11.36 19.71
C ALA A 414 4.19 -11.11 20.98
N ILE A 415 3.49 -12.13 21.49
CA ILE A 415 2.76 -12.06 22.76
C ILE A 415 3.71 -11.78 23.94
N ILE A 416 4.86 -12.45 24.01
CA ILE A 416 5.87 -12.20 25.05
C ILE A 416 6.38 -10.76 24.96
N CYS A 417 6.66 -10.26 23.75
CA CYS A 417 7.05 -8.87 23.54
C CYS A 417 5.98 -7.88 24.02
N CYS A 418 4.70 -8.15 23.76
CA CYS A 418 3.58 -7.37 24.31
C CYS A 418 3.61 -7.40 25.85
N GLY A 419 3.78 -8.58 26.45
CA GLY A 419 3.87 -8.72 27.91
C GLY A 419 5.01 -7.93 28.53
N LEU A 420 6.20 -7.97 27.93
CA LEU A 420 7.36 -7.20 28.43
C LEU A 420 7.10 -5.69 28.43
N LEU A 421 6.45 -5.15 27.39
CA LEU A 421 6.05 -3.74 27.37
C LEU A 421 4.85 -3.45 28.28
N GLY A 422 3.97 -4.42 28.51
CA GLY A 422 2.87 -4.30 29.47
C GLY A 422 3.36 -4.08 30.91
N LEU A 423 4.59 -4.48 31.26
CA LEU A 423 5.21 -4.18 32.55
C LEU A 423 5.40 -2.66 32.80
N LEU A 424 5.32 -1.83 31.76
CA LEU A 424 5.25 -0.37 31.93
C LEU A 424 4.03 0.05 32.78
N ALA A 425 3.02 -0.80 32.95
CA ALA A 425 1.89 -0.53 33.85
C ALA A 425 2.32 -0.28 35.30
N PHE A 426 3.43 -0.87 35.77
CA PHE A 426 3.94 -0.63 37.12
C PHE A 426 4.37 0.82 37.37
N THR A 427 4.53 1.63 36.31
CA THR A 427 4.76 3.07 36.43
C THR A 427 3.60 3.82 37.08
N ALA A 428 2.41 3.22 37.23
CA ALA A 428 1.30 3.75 38.01
C ALA A 428 1.64 4.04 39.48
N ASN A 429 2.69 3.40 40.02
CA ASN A 429 3.18 3.64 41.37
C ASN A 429 4.22 4.78 41.45
N SER A 430 4.61 5.35 40.31
CA SER A 430 5.61 6.41 40.27
C SER A 430 5.03 7.78 40.62
N LYS A 431 5.89 8.71 41.06
CA LYS A 431 5.48 10.11 41.31
C LYS A 431 5.08 10.87 40.03
N ILE A 432 5.48 10.37 38.86
CA ILE A 432 5.25 11.00 37.54
C ILE A 432 4.25 10.19 36.69
N HIS A 433 3.41 9.37 37.32
CA HIS A 433 2.50 8.46 36.63
C HIS A 433 1.50 9.20 35.70
N ASN A 434 1.03 10.39 36.09
CA ASN A 434 0.21 11.27 35.25
C ASN A 434 0.93 11.64 33.93
N GLU A 435 2.21 12.01 34.00
CA GLU A 435 2.97 12.35 32.80
C GLU A 435 3.12 11.14 31.87
N ILE A 436 3.48 9.99 32.44
CA ILE A 436 3.65 8.74 31.68
C ILE A 436 2.33 8.35 31.02
N PHE A 437 1.21 8.37 31.75
CA PHE A 437 -0.11 8.08 31.21
C PHE A 437 -0.46 8.99 30.01
N ASN A 438 -0.18 10.29 30.12
CA ASN A 438 -0.40 11.24 29.03
C ASN A 438 0.48 10.97 27.81
N TRP A 439 1.74 10.56 27.98
CA TRP A 439 2.61 10.13 26.88
C TRP A 439 2.11 8.85 26.20
N LEU A 440 1.66 7.86 26.99
CA LEU A 440 1.09 6.62 26.45
C LEU A 440 -0.18 6.92 25.63
N LEU A 441 -1.07 7.78 26.17
CA LEU A 441 -2.29 8.21 25.48
C LEU A 441 -1.98 8.97 24.19
N ALA A 442 -0.99 9.87 24.22
CA ALA A 442 -0.56 10.67 23.08
C ALA A 442 -0.04 9.82 21.90
N ILE A 443 0.76 8.79 22.17
CA ILE A 443 1.28 7.87 21.13
C ILE A 443 0.12 7.15 20.42
N SER A 444 -0.89 6.74 21.19
CA SER A 444 -2.05 6.00 20.69
C SER A 444 -3.07 6.88 19.94
N GLY A 445 -3.34 8.09 20.44
CA GLY A 445 -4.51 8.89 20.03
C GLY A 445 -4.59 9.28 18.56
N LEU A 446 -3.46 9.66 17.93
CA LEU A 446 -3.45 10.03 16.51
C LEU A 446 -3.12 8.86 15.58
N SER A 447 -2.65 7.74 16.12
CA SER A 447 -2.26 6.56 15.34
C SER A 447 -3.41 6.04 14.48
N THR A 448 -4.61 6.05 15.03
CA THR A 448 -5.82 5.53 14.40
C THR A 448 -6.22 6.34 13.15
N LEU A 449 -6.06 7.68 13.18
CA LEU A 449 -6.37 8.54 12.02
C LEU A 449 -5.53 8.17 10.80
N PHE A 450 -4.25 7.88 10.99
CA PHE A 450 -3.35 7.46 9.91
C PHE A 450 -3.71 6.08 9.38
N THR A 451 -4.05 5.14 10.28
CA THR A 451 -4.51 3.80 9.90
C THR A 451 -5.78 3.88 9.04
N TRP A 452 -6.80 4.62 9.48
CA TRP A 452 -8.06 4.77 8.74
C TRP A 452 -7.91 5.55 7.44
N SER A 453 -7.06 6.59 7.43
CA SER A 453 -6.69 7.29 6.21
C SER A 453 -6.01 6.31 5.23
N SER A 454 -5.07 5.49 5.69
CA SER A 454 -4.41 4.51 4.85
C SER A 454 -5.39 3.49 4.25
N ILE A 455 -6.34 2.99 5.05
CA ILE A 455 -7.42 2.12 4.58
C ILE A 455 -8.21 2.77 3.44
N CYS A 456 -8.60 4.04 3.59
CA CYS A 456 -9.35 4.77 2.58
C CYS A 456 -8.55 4.94 1.28
N ILE A 457 -7.25 5.27 1.34
CA ILE A 457 -6.40 5.39 0.15
C ILE A 457 -6.20 4.02 -0.51
N CYS A 458 -6.01 2.96 0.28
CA CYS A 458 -5.94 1.59 -0.22
C CYS A 458 -7.21 1.20 -0.97
N HIS A 459 -8.38 1.52 -0.44
CA HIS A 459 -9.67 1.24 -1.08
C HIS A 459 -9.83 2.00 -2.40
N ILE A 460 -9.48 3.29 -2.46
CA ILE A 460 -9.48 4.08 -3.71
C ILE A 460 -8.59 3.41 -4.78
N ARG A 461 -7.37 3.03 -4.41
CA ARG A 461 -6.43 2.39 -5.35
C ARG A 461 -6.83 0.98 -5.74
N PHE A 462 -7.36 0.21 -4.82
CA PHE A 462 -7.94 -1.11 -5.08
C PHE A 462 -9.05 -1.01 -6.13
N ARG A 463 -10.02 -0.11 -5.94
CA ARG A 463 -11.15 0.09 -6.87
C ARG A 463 -10.70 0.55 -8.25
N ARG A 464 -9.69 1.42 -8.30
CA ARG A 464 -9.06 1.84 -9.55
C ARG A 464 -8.38 0.66 -10.25
N ALA A 465 -7.59 -0.13 -9.52
CA ALA A 465 -6.94 -1.32 -10.06
C ALA A 465 -7.97 -2.35 -10.55
N TRP A 466 -9.03 -2.61 -9.78
CA TRP A 466 -10.12 -3.51 -10.15
C TRP A 466 -10.77 -3.15 -11.49
N ARG A 467 -11.09 -1.87 -11.68
CA ARG A 467 -11.63 -1.35 -12.95
C ARG A 467 -10.63 -1.45 -14.09
N LEU A 468 -9.37 -1.12 -13.85
CA LEU A 468 -8.30 -1.21 -14.86
C LEU A 468 -8.00 -2.65 -15.27
N SER A 469 -8.24 -3.62 -14.39
CA SER A 469 -8.17 -5.06 -14.70
C SER A 469 -9.42 -5.59 -15.41
N GLY A 470 -10.34 -4.73 -15.87
CA GLY A 470 -11.53 -5.12 -16.64
C GLY A 470 -12.66 -5.72 -15.79
N TYR A 471 -12.54 -5.75 -14.47
CA TYR A 471 -13.57 -6.31 -13.59
C TYR A 471 -14.66 -5.30 -13.25
N ASN A 472 -15.89 -5.80 -13.12
CA ASN A 472 -17.02 -5.02 -12.67
C ASN A 472 -17.14 -5.07 -11.14
N VAL A 473 -17.67 -3.99 -10.58
CA VAL A 473 -17.99 -3.86 -9.16
C VAL A 473 -18.99 -4.92 -8.68
N SER A 474 -19.89 -5.38 -9.56
CA SER A 474 -20.86 -6.44 -9.25
C SER A 474 -20.22 -7.79 -8.94
N GLN A 475 -18.96 -8.00 -9.32
CA GLN A 475 -18.24 -9.26 -9.08
C GLN A 475 -17.65 -9.33 -7.66
N LEU A 476 -17.74 -8.26 -6.87
CA LEU A 476 -17.24 -8.24 -5.51
C LEU A 476 -18.23 -8.91 -4.55
N ALA A 477 -17.72 -9.83 -3.73
CA ALA A 477 -18.54 -10.53 -2.73
C ALA A 477 -19.11 -9.58 -1.66
N PHE A 478 -18.44 -8.47 -1.41
CA PHE A 478 -18.96 -7.35 -0.62
C PHE A 478 -18.69 -6.05 -1.37
N ARG A 479 -19.73 -5.24 -1.52
CA ARG A 479 -19.65 -3.92 -2.13
C ARG A 479 -19.94 -2.87 -1.07
N SER A 480 -19.02 -1.94 -0.90
CA SER A 480 -19.22 -0.73 -0.10
C SER A 480 -20.48 0.01 -0.58
N GLN A 481 -21.38 0.33 0.34
CA GLN A 481 -22.65 1.04 0.03
C GLN A 481 -22.39 2.44 -0.53
N VAL A 482 -21.35 3.11 -0.04
CA VAL A 482 -20.94 4.47 -0.42
C VAL A 482 -19.85 4.48 -1.51
N GLY A 483 -19.37 3.29 -1.89
CA GLY A 483 -18.29 3.11 -2.84
C GLY A 483 -17.02 3.89 -2.46
N VAL A 484 -16.31 4.37 -3.49
CA VAL A 484 -15.07 5.13 -3.35
C VAL A 484 -15.31 6.54 -2.79
N TRP A 485 -16.52 7.08 -2.99
CA TRP A 485 -16.87 8.43 -2.55
C TRP A 485 -16.77 8.58 -1.03
N GLY A 486 -17.25 7.58 -0.28
CA GLY A 486 -17.08 7.56 1.18
C GLY A 486 -15.61 7.63 1.61
N SER A 487 -14.70 6.95 0.92
CA SER A 487 -13.27 7.01 1.23
C SER A 487 -12.67 8.39 1.01
N TRP A 488 -13.13 9.15 -0.01
CA TRP A 488 -12.69 10.53 -0.22
C TRP A 488 -13.21 11.47 0.87
N VAL A 489 -14.48 11.33 1.26
CA VAL A 489 -15.06 12.14 2.34
C VAL A 489 -14.36 11.87 3.67
N ALA A 490 -14.13 10.59 4.00
CA ALA A 490 -13.40 10.20 5.20
C ALA A 490 -11.97 10.79 5.21
N LEU A 491 -11.26 10.71 4.08
CA LEU A 491 -9.91 11.30 3.96
C LEU A 491 -9.89 12.81 4.17
N ALA A 492 -10.81 13.53 3.54
CA ALA A 492 -10.92 14.97 3.72
C ALA A 492 -11.17 15.31 5.20
N ALA A 493 -12.10 14.60 5.83
CA ALA A 493 -12.47 14.84 7.22
C ALA A 493 -11.35 14.44 8.20
N TYR A 494 -10.64 13.32 8.01
CA TYR A 494 -9.46 12.98 8.82
C TYR A 494 -8.34 14.01 8.64
N GLY A 495 -8.15 14.52 7.43
CA GLY A 495 -7.25 15.66 7.16
C GLY A 495 -7.65 16.91 7.95
N THR A 496 -8.94 17.25 7.99
CA THR A 496 -9.46 18.35 8.80
C THR A 496 -9.22 18.12 10.29
N VAL A 497 -9.48 16.92 10.82
CA VAL A 497 -9.20 16.60 12.23
C VAL A 497 -7.72 16.77 12.55
N LEU A 498 -6.80 16.34 11.67
CA LEU A 498 -5.36 16.54 11.85
C LEU A 498 -4.97 18.03 11.86
N VAL A 499 -5.53 18.83 10.96
CA VAL A 499 -5.27 20.29 10.94
C VAL A 499 -5.78 20.96 12.22
N LEU A 500 -6.99 20.60 12.65
CA LEU A 500 -7.57 21.11 13.89
C LEU A 500 -6.75 20.68 15.12
N GLN A 501 -6.25 19.44 15.14
CA GLN A 501 -5.37 18.96 16.20
C GLN A 501 -4.04 19.72 16.24
N ILE A 502 -3.44 20.02 15.09
CA ILE A 502 -2.23 20.85 15.03
C ILE A 502 -2.50 22.24 15.60
N TRP A 503 -3.67 22.83 15.28
CA TRP A 503 -4.06 24.12 15.84
C TRP A 503 -4.23 24.07 17.37
N VAL A 504 -4.90 23.05 17.90
CA VAL A 504 -5.05 22.82 19.35
C VAL A 504 -3.71 22.53 20.02
N ALA A 505 -2.75 21.91 19.33
CA ALA A 505 -1.40 21.69 19.84
C ALA A 505 -0.57 22.99 19.92
N ILE A 506 -0.68 23.87 18.92
CA ILE A 506 0.05 25.17 18.88
C ILE A 506 -0.50 26.14 19.93
N SER A 507 -1.82 26.16 20.08
CA SER A 507 -2.53 26.96 21.04
C SER A 507 -3.37 26.00 21.89
N PRO A 508 -2.88 25.48 23.02
CA PRO A 508 -3.68 24.62 23.88
C PRO A 508 -4.85 25.38 24.53
N ILE A 509 -5.88 24.65 24.98
CA ILE A 509 -6.95 25.19 25.83
C ILE A 509 -6.39 25.27 27.25
N GLN A 510 -6.47 26.44 27.87
CA GLN A 510 -6.04 26.67 29.25
C GLN A 510 -7.27 26.73 30.16
N PRO A 511 -7.22 26.14 31.36
CA PRO A 511 -8.27 26.31 32.35
C PRO A 511 -8.42 27.79 32.74
N GLU A 512 -9.66 28.21 33.02
CA GLU A 512 -9.91 29.56 33.52
C GLU A 512 -9.20 29.76 34.88
N GLY A 513 -8.45 30.87 34.99
CA GLY A 513 -7.75 31.23 36.23
C GLY A 513 -6.34 30.65 36.40
N GLU A 514 -5.79 29.94 35.40
CA GLU A 514 -4.39 29.49 35.41
C GLU A 514 -3.48 30.43 34.61
N ASP A 515 -2.22 30.55 35.07
CA ASP A 515 -1.19 31.31 34.37
C ASP A 515 -0.93 30.73 32.97
N PRO A 516 -0.63 31.57 31.97
CA PRO A 516 -0.26 31.09 30.65
C PRO A 516 0.94 30.15 30.72
N LEU A 517 0.81 28.98 30.09
CA LEU A 517 1.92 28.02 29.94
C LEU A 517 3.19 28.73 29.45
N THR A 518 4.29 28.45 30.13
CA THR A 518 5.62 28.95 29.75
C THR A 518 6.00 28.45 28.34
N THR A 519 6.93 29.13 27.68
CA THR A 519 7.41 28.72 26.35
C THR A 519 7.86 27.24 26.31
N PRO A 520 8.67 26.74 27.26
CA PRO A 520 9.05 25.32 27.29
C PRO A 520 7.86 24.36 27.45
N GLU A 521 6.87 24.70 28.27
CA GLU A 521 5.68 23.87 28.47
C GLU A 521 4.80 23.83 27.22
N ARG A 522 4.67 24.95 26.51
CA ARG A 522 3.99 24.99 25.21
C ARG A 522 4.68 24.10 24.18
N PHE A 523 6.02 24.13 24.12
CA PHE A 523 6.78 23.22 23.26
C PHE A 523 6.56 21.76 23.63
N LYS A 524 6.64 21.41 24.93
CA LYS A 524 6.36 20.05 25.42
C LYS A 524 4.96 19.59 25.03
N ASN A 525 3.95 20.43 25.25
CA ASN A 525 2.54 20.13 24.93
C ASN A 525 2.35 19.93 23.42
N PHE A 526 2.94 20.79 22.60
CA PHE A 526 2.88 20.68 21.14
C PHE A 526 3.40 19.32 20.69
N PHE A 527 4.63 18.94 21.05
CA PHE A 527 5.22 17.66 20.67
C PHE A 527 4.42 16.47 21.20
N LEU A 528 3.91 16.54 22.42
CA LEU A 528 3.08 15.49 22.99
C LEU A 528 1.80 15.31 22.16
N GLN A 529 1.11 16.40 21.80
CA GLN A 529 -0.15 16.34 21.06
C GLN A 529 -0.03 15.91 19.58
N ILE A 530 1.18 15.98 18.98
CA ILE A 530 1.40 15.57 17.58
C ILE A 530 2.43 14.45 17.40
N LEU A 531 2.84 13.79 18.49
CA LEU A 531 3.97 12.86 18.54
C LEU A 531 3.93 11.73 17.51
N THR A 532 2.74 11.24 17.17
CA THR A 532 2.56 10.17 16.17
C THR A 532 3.04 10.59 14.78
N ILE A 533 2.91 11.87 14.41
CA ILE A 533 3.29 12.38 13.08
C ILE A 533 4.78 12.15 12.79
N PRO A 534 5.74 12.68 13.59
CA PRO A 534 7.16 12.45 13.36
C PRO A 534 7.54 10.97 13.47
N ILE A 535 6.89 10.17 14.34
CA ILE A 535 7.15 8.73 14.45
C ILE A 535 6.82 8.01 13.12
N ILE A 536 5.67 8.29 12.52
CA ILE A 536 5.28 7.70 11.23
C ILE A 536 6.25 8.09 10.13
N PHE A 537 6.61 9.38 10.04
CA PHE A 537 7.58 9.83 9.05
C PHE A 537 8.96 9.21 9.28
N LEU A 538 9.40 9.07 10.53
CA LEU A 538 10.64 8.38 10.88
C LEU A 538 10.62 6.93 10.39
N PHE A 539 9.54 6.17 10.64
CA PHE A 539 9.42 4.80 10.14
C PHE A 539 9.39 4.76 8.61
N TYR A 540 8.63 5.64 7.97
CA TYR A 540 8.54 5.72 6.52
C TYR A 540 9.91 5.99 5.90
N PHE A 541 10.59 7.07 6.29
CA PHE A 541 11.88 7.47 5.70
C PHE A 541 13.01 6.50 6.05
N THR A 542 13.05 5.96 7.27
CA THR A 542 14.04 4.94 7.66
C THR A 542 13.92 3.69 6.79
N HIS A 543 12.71 3.14 6.65
CA HIS A 543 12.51 1.97 5.80
C HIS A 543 12.74 2.30 4.31
N LYS A 544 12.29 3.47 3.85
CA LYS A 544 12.47 3.93 2.47
C LYS A 544 13.96 4.00 2.09
N THR A 545 14.79 4.50 3.01
CA THR A 545 16.24 4.59 2.80
C THR A 545 16.94 3.24 2.94
N TRP A 546 16.46 2.35 3.83
CA TRP A 546 17.00 1.01 4.06
C TRP A 546 16.79 0.04 2.88
N VAL A 547 15.59 0.02 2.27
CA VAL A 547 15.21 -0.88 1.15
C VAL A 547 15.76 -0.42 -0.21
N GLY A 548 16.65 0.58 -0.24
CA GLY A 548 17.40 0.93 -1.45
C GLY A 548 16.60 1.71 -2.52
N THR A 549 15.43 2.26 -2.19
CA THR A 549 14.72 3.18 -3.11
C THR A 549 15.48 4.48 -3.43
N LYS A 550 16.68 4.70 -2.85
CA LYS A 550 17.60 5.76 -3.28
C LYS A 550 17.87 5.69 -4.79
N VAL A 551 18.06 4.51 -5.37
CA VAL A 551 18.32 4.39 -6.82
C VAL A 551 17.03 4.66 -7.61
N TYR A 552 15.92 3.96 -7.36
CA TYR A 552 14.67 4.18 -8.11
C TYR A 552 14.11 5.59 -7.97
N ILE A 553 14.12 6.21 -6.78
CA ILE A 553 13.63 7.59 -6.59
C ILE A 553 14.58 8.59 -7.24
N ARG A 554 15.89 8.43 -7.08
CA ARG A 554 16.88 9.27 -7.77
C ARG A 554 16.72 9.17 -9.28
N LEU A 555 16.65 7.95 -9.82
CA LEU A 555 16.41 7.68 -11.23
C LEU A 555 15.09 8.30 -11.68
N LYS A 556 13.99 8.09 -10.96
CA LYS A 556 12.68 8.62 -11.32
C LYS A 556 12.63 10.13 -11.30
N VAL A 557 13.18 10.78 -10.28
CA VAL A 557 13.23 12.25 -10.19
C VAL A 557 14.10 12.82 -11.31
N ILE A 558 15.29 12.28 -11.52
CA ILE A 558 16.21 12.74 -12.57
C ILE A 558 15.60 12.49 -13.96
N VAL A 559 15.10 11.29 -14.25
CA VAL A 559 14.48 10.95 -15.55
C VAL A 559 13.21 11.76 -15.78
N THR A 560 12.39 12.02 -14.77
CA THR A 560 11.22 12.89 -14.91
C THR A 560 11.63 14.32 -15.26
N PHE A 561 12.68 14.84 -14.62
CA PHE A 561 13.23 16.16 -14.95
C PHE A 561 13.81 16.21 -16.37
N ILE A 562 14.54 15.17 -16.79
CA ILE A 562 15.05 15.06 -18.17
C ILE A 562 13.89 14.98 -19.18
N ARG A 563 12.83 14.22 -18.89
CA ARG A 563 11.63 14.14 -19.73
C ARG A 563 10.96 15.51 -19.85
N LEU A 564 10.91 16.28 -18.77
CA LEU A 564 10.38 17.65 -18.79
C LEU A 564 11.24 18.58 -19.65
N ILE A 565 12.57 18.54 -19.50
CA ILE A 565 13.51 19.28 -20.36
C ILE A 565 13.32 18.88 -21.83
N ASN A 566 13.27 17.59 -22.14
CA ASN A 566 13.03 17.08 -23.50
C ASN A 566 11.68 17.57 -24.03
N TYR A 567 10.62 17.56 -23.21
CA TYR A 567 9.32 18.07 -23.61
C TYR A 567 9.36 19.57 -23.98
N ILE A 568 10.11 20.38 -23.24
CA ILE A 568 10.20 21.84 -23.44
C ILE A 568 11.11 22.19 -24.62
N PHE A 569 12.31 21.61 -24.68
CA PHE A 569 13.38 22.09 -25.56
C PHE A 569 13.53 21.33 -26.87
N THR A 570 13.08 20.07 -26.98
CA THR A 570 13.31 19.27 -28.19
C THR A 570 12.02 18.94 -28.94
N ARG A 571 10.90 18.74 -28.23
CA ARG A 571 9.62 18.37 -28.86
C ARG A 571 9.10 19.36 -29.92
N PRO A 572 9.19 20.69 -29.73
CA PRO A 572 8.72 21.66 -30.74
C PRO A 572 9.50 21.61 -32.07
N HIS A 573 10.71 21.03 -32.08
CA HIS A 573 11.55 20.93 -33.27
C HIS A 573 11.24 19.72 -34.16
N PHE A 574 10.35 18.81 -33.74
CA PHE A 574 9.87 17.72 -34.59
C PHE A 574 8.73 18.20 -35.47
N THR A 575 9.06 18.94 -36.53
CA THR A 575 8.09 19.37 -37.54
C THR A 575 7.85 18.23 -38.53
N PRO A 576 6.62 17.67 -38.59
CA PRO A 576 6.27 16.67 -39.60
C PRO A 576 6.50 17.22 -41.01
N SER A 577 7.12 16.45 -41.89
CA SER A 577 7.25 16.85 -43.29
C SER A 577 6.00 16.36 -44.05
N PRO A 578 5.41 17.18 -44.94
CA PRO A 578 4.12 16.89 -45.57
C PRO A 578 4.21 15.91 -46.75
N THR A 579 5.29 15.13 -46.87
CA THR A 579 5.63 14.39 -48.10
C THR A 579 4.87 13.08 -48.30
N CYS A 580 4.26 12.52 -47.25
CA CYS A 580 3.41 11.33 -47.36
C CYS A 580 2.27 11.32 -46.33
N ILE A 581 1.22 10.54 -46.59
CA ILE A 581 0.08 10.40 -45.68
C ILE A 581 0.52 9.58 -44.46
N ARG A 582 0.21 10.06 -43.25
CA ARG A 582 0.43 9.29 -42.02
C ARG A 582 -0.78 9.29 -41.10
N LYS A 583 -0.99 8.20 -40.38
CA LYS A 583 -2.11 8.02 -39.45
C LYS A 583 -1.62 7.56 -38.08
N LEU A 584 -2.07 8.26 -37.04
CA LEU A 584 -1.82 7.83 -35.66
C LEU A 584 -2.79 6.70 -35.31
N ILE A 585 -2.25 5.60 -34.81
CA ILE A 585 -3.00 4.44 -34.36
C ILE A 585 -2.67 4.09 -32.91
N ARG A 586 -3.50 3.25 -32.32
CA ARG A 586 -3.36 2.73 -30.96
C ARG A 586 -3.37 1.22 -31.01
N ILE A 587 -2.21 0.63 -30.78
CA ILE A 587 -1.99 -0.81 -30.74
C ILE A 587 -2.36 -1.31 -29.33
N PRO A 588 -3.25 -2.30 -29.18
CA PRO A 588 -3.55 -2.90 -27.88
C PRO A 588 -2.30 -3.52 -27.25
N SER A 589 -2.06 -3.27 -25.97
CA SER A 589 -1.02 -3.96 -25.21
C SER A 589 -1.62 -5.13 -24.41
N ARG A 590 -0.77 -6.08 -24.00
CA ARG A 590 -1.11 -7.15 -23.03
C ARG A 590 -1.66 -6.61 -21.71
N ASP A 591 -1.27 -5.40 -21.34
CA ASP A 591 -1.78 -4.71 -20.17
C ASP A 591 -3.17 -4.12 -20.47
N LEU A 592 -4.19 -4.65 -19.79
CA LEU A 592 -5.57 -4.21 -19.93
C LEU A 592 -5.68 -2.67 -19.80
N ASN A 593 -6.35 -2.04 -20.77
CA ASN A 593 -6.55 -0.58 -20.89
C ASN A 593 -5.30 0.25 -21.22
N ARG A 594 -4.21 -0.37 -21.67
CA ARG A 594 -3.05 0.34 -22.23
C ARG A 594 -2.99 0.17 -23.75
N PHE A 595 -2.60 1.25 -24.43
CA PHE A 595 -2.31 1.23 -25.86
C PHE A 595 -0.89 1.73 -26.11
N ILE A 596 -0.23 1.13 -27.10
CA ILE A 596 1.02 1.60 -27.68
C ILE A 596 0.65 2.54 -28.82
N ASN A 597 1.11 3.79 -28.77
CA ASN A 597 0.89 4.72 -29.86
C ASN A 597 1.85 4.40 -31.01
N ALA A 598 1.38 4.45 -32.24
CA ALA A 598 2.22 4.26 -33.40
C ALA A 598 1.74 5.11 -34.58
N TRP A 599 2.66 5.53 -35.44
CA TRP A 599 2.34 6.16 -36.72
C TRP A 599 2.48 5.13 -37.83
N ILE A 600 1.49 5.08 -38.73
CA ILE A 600 1.62 4.39 -40.01
C ILE A 600 1.85 5.43 -41.09
N TYR A 601 2.95 5.30 -41.83
CA TYR A 601 3.25 6.10 -43.01
C TYR A 601 2.89 5.29 -44.25
N TYR A 602 2.16 5.94 -45.16
CA TYR A 602 1.64 5.35 -46.38
C TYR A 602 2.39 5.91 -47.60
N PRO A 603 2.75 5.07 -48.59
CA PRO A 603 3.29 5.57 -49.85
C PRO A 603 2.27 6.44 -50.58
N ASN A 604 2.75 7.36 -51.42
CA ASN A 604 1.89 8.35 -52.11
C ASN A 604 0.81 7.72 -53.02
N ASN A 605 1.05 6.51 -53.53
CA ASN A 605 0.13 5.77 -54.41
C ASN A 605 -0.61 4.63 -53.69
N TYR A 606 -0.74 4.69 -52.36
CA TYR A 606 -1.38 3.63 -51.58
C TYR A 606 -2.87 3.47 -51.92
N THR A 607 -3.33 2.23 -52.07
CA THR A 607 -4.74 1.86 -52.20
C THR A 607 -5.08 0.71 -51.24
N ASP A 608 -6.26 0.75 -50.62
CA ASP A 608 -6.71 -0.24 -49.62
C ASP A 608 -6.84 -1.67 -50.17
N SER A 609 -6.73 -1.87 -51.49
CA SER A 609 -6.85 -3.16 -52.17
C SER A 609 -5.56 -4.00 -52.18
N GLN A 610 -4.39 -3.43 -51.85
CA GLN A 610 -3.10 -4.12 -51.97
C GLN A 610 -2.38 -4.28 -50.63
N LYS A 611 -1.83 -5.49 -50.39
CA LYS A 611 -0.86 -5.72 -49.32
C LYS A 611 0.50 -5.20 -49.72
N LEU A 612 1.13 -4.39 -48.87
CA LEU A 612 2.46 -3.86 -49.10
C LEU A 612 3.48 -4.39 -48.08
N PRO A 613 4.77 -4.44 -48.45
CA PRO A 613 5.84 -4.72 -47.50
C PRO A 613 5.82 -3.77 -46.31
N LEU A 614 6.32 -4.22 -45.17
CA LEU A 614 6.26 -3.49 -43.91
C LEU A 614 7.65 -3.24 -43.32
N VAL A 615 7.93 -2.00 -42.92
CA VAL A 615 9.04 -1.67 -42.03
C VAL A 615 8.50 -1.28 -40.66
N ILE A 616 8.93 -1.98 -39.59
CA ILE A 616 8.59 -1.61 -38.21
C ILE A 616 9.77 -0.83 -37.62
N ASN A 617 9.54 0.44 -37.27
CA ASN A 617 10.54 1.32 -36.68
C ASN A 617 10.29 1.54 -35.19
N TRP A 618 11.36 1.59 -34.40
CA TRP A 618 11.31 2.11 -33.03
C TRP A 618 12.27 3.28 -32.83
N HIS A 619 11.76 4.30 -32.15
CA HIS A 619 12.53 5.50 -31.89
C HIS A 619 13.61 5.31 -30.81
N GLY A 620 14.67 6.10 -30.92
CA GLY A 620 15.70 6.20 -29.87
C GLY A 620 15.27 7.05 -28.67
N GLY A 621 15.97 6.91 -27.55
CA GLY A 621 15.70 7.70 -26.34
C GLY A 621 16.29 7.09 -25.08
N ALA A 622 17.35 6.28 -25.22
CA ALA A 622 17.97 5.51 -24.14
C ALA A 622 16.96 4.75 -23.27
N TYR A 623 15.88 4.23 -23.88
CA TYR A 623 14.74 3.61 -23.20
C TYR A 623 13.96 4.48 -22.21
N THR A 624 14.32 5.74 -22.01
CA THR A 624 13.76 6.62 -20.97
C THR A 624 12.93 7.76 -21.53
N LEU A 625 13.17 8.18 -22.78
CA LEU A 625 12.55 9.36 -23.39
C LEU A 625 11.43 9.00 -24.38
N PRO A 626 10.22 9.59 -24.24
CA PRO A 626 9.09 9.34 -25.15
C PRO A 626 9.19 10.17 -26.43
N ASN A 627 9.96 9.66 -27.40
CA ASN A 627 10.32 10.38 -28.64
C ASN A 627 9.61 9.82 -29.89
N LEU A 628 8.39 9.27 -29.77
CA LEU A 628 7.61 8.85 -30.93
C LEU A 628 7.50 9.98 -31.95
N GLY A 629 7.80 9.69 -33.23
CA GLY A 629 7.81 10.66 -34.32
C GLY A 629 9.11 11.43 -34.48
N MET A 630 10.14 11.17 -33.67
CA MET A 630 11.48 11.75 -33.85
C MET A 630 12.15 11.30 -35.15
N ASP A 631 11.83 10.10 -35.61
CA ASP A 631 12.42 9.50 -36.82
C ASP A 631 11.51 9.70 -38.05
N HIS A 632 10.61 10.70 -38.03
CA HIS A 632 9.58 10.86 -39.07
C HIS A 632 10.19 11.08 -40.46
N HIS A 633 11.29 11.82 -40.59
CA HIS A 633 11.92 12.08 -41.90
C HIS A 633 12.43 10.79 -42.55
N PHE A 634 13.01 9.89 -41.75
CA PHE A 634 13.40 8.55 -42.20
C PHE A 634 12.18 7.72 -42.63
N CYS A 635 11.15 7.67 -41.78
CA CYS A 635 9.95 6.88 -42.04
C CYS A 635 9.19 7.37 -43.29
N GLU A 636 9.12 8.68 -43.50
CA GLU A 636 8.53 9.30 -44.68
C GLU A 636 9.30 8.96 -45.96
N LYS A 637 10.64 9.04 -45.95
CA LYS A 637 11.48 8.66 -47.10
C LYS A 637 11.31 7.18 -47.45
N LEU A 638 11.38 6.29 -46.45
CA LEU A 638 11.13 4.86 -46.67
C LEU A 638 9.77 4.61 -47.32
N ALA A 639 8.69 5.19 -46.77
CA ALA A 639 7.35 4.98 -47.30
C ALA A 639 7.23 5.53 -48.74
N SER A 640 7.70 6.75 -48.98
CA SER A 640 7.52 7.44 -50.27
C SER A 640 8.41 6.92 -51.40
N GLU A 641 9.65 6.50 -51.11
CA GLU A 641 10.64 6.12 -52.12
C GLU A 641 10.72 4.61 -52.40
N ASN A 642 10.33 3.75 -51.45
CA ASN A 642 10.37 2.28 -51.61
C ASN A 642 9.00 1.61 -51.77
N ASN A 643 7.91 2.39 -51.78
CA ASN A 643 6.55 1.86 -51.87
C ASN A 643 6.21 0.82 -50.77
N VAL A 644 6.62 1.11 -49.52
CA VAL A 644 6.39 0.27 -48.34
C VAL A 644 5.51 0.98 -47.31
N LEU A 645 4.86 0.22 -46.44
CA LEU A 645 4.24 0.76 -45.23
C LEU A 645 5.29 0.84 -44.12
N VAL A 646 5.31 1.95 -43.37
CA VAL A 646 6.21 2.10 -42.22
C VAL A 646 5.39 2.27 -40.96
N LEU A 647 5.58 1.38 -39.98
CA LEU A 647 4.98 1.44 -38.66
C LEU A 647 6.01 1.92 -37.64
N ASP A 648 5.96 3.20 -37.29
CA ASP A 648 6.80 3.80 -36.25
C ASP A 648 6.10 3.68 -34.89
N ALA A 649 6.54 2.74 -34.05
CA ALA A 649 5.87 2.38 -32.81
C ALA A 649 6.60 2.92 -31.56
N ASP A 650 5.81 3.34 -30.57
CA ASP A 650 6.31 3.67 -29.23
C ASP A 650 6.49 2.40 -28.38
N TYR A 651 7.04 2.56 -27.19
CA TYR A 651 7.24 1.50 -26.20
C TYR A 651 7.29 2.08 -24.79
N ARG A 652 7.09 1.26 -23.77
CA ARG A 652 7.14 1.68 -22.36
C ARG A 652 8.55 2.09 -21.96
N LYS A 653 8.64 3.08 -21.07
CA LYS A 653 9.91 3.73 -20.74
C LYS A 653 10.42 3.33 -19.35
N ALA A 654 11.73 3.18 -19.24
CA ALA A 654 12.47 3.08 -18.01
C ALA A 654 12.52 4.44 -17.26
N PRO A 655 12.64 4.47 -15.92
CA PRO A 655 12.79 3.34 -15.01
C PRO A 655 11.46 2.71 -14.56
N GLU A 656 10.31 3.23 -15.01
CA GLU A 656 9.00 2.66 -14.65
C GLU A 656 8.82 1.26 -15.19
N TYR A 657 9.35 1.02 -16.39
CA TYR A 657 9.31 -0.26 -17.08
C TYR A 657 10.72 -0.62 -17.58
N PRO A 658 11.59 -1.15 -16.71
CA PRO A 658 12.88 -1.71 -17.14
C PRO A 658 12.66 -2.96 -17.99
N LEU A 659 13.74 -3.58 -18.47
CA LEU A 659 13.69 -4.90 -19.12
C LEU A 659 12.81 -5.90 -18.33
N PRO A 660 11.90 -6.67 -18.99
CA PRO A 660 11.70 -6.81 -20.43
C PRO A 660 10.70 -5.82 -21.06
N GLY A 661 10.29 -4.77 -20.35
CA GLY A 661 9.12 -3.97 -20.71
C GLY A 661 9.05 -3.46 -22.15
N ALA A 662 10.13 -2.88 -22.68
CA ALA A 662 10.16 -2.42 -24.08
C ALA A 662 10.04 -3.57 -25.09
N LEU A 663 10.63 -4.73 -24.80
CA LEU A 663 10.54 -5.94 -25.62
C LEU A 663 9.12 -6.51 -25.62
N GLU A 664 8.43 -6.48 -24.48
CA GLU A 664 7.02 -6.88 -24.38
C GLU A 664 6.10 -6.04 -25.29
N ASP A 665 6.39 -4.75 -25.42
CA ASP A 665 5.63 -3.86 -26.32
C ASP A 665 5.98 -4.09 -27.79
N ALA A 666 7.22 -4.47 -28.12
CA ALA A 666 7.58 -4.90 -29.46
C ALA A 666 6.82 -6.20 -29.84
N GLU A 667 6.70 -7.14 -28.90
CA GLU A 667 5.93 -8.37 -29.06
C GLU A 667 4.42 -8.10 -29.23
N ASP A 668 3.85 -7.17 -28.46
CA ASP A 668 2.46 -6.73 -28.61
C ASP A 668 2.24 -6.03 -29.98
N THR A 669 3.24 -5.28 -30.45
CA THR A 669 3.25 -4.68 -31.80
C THR A 669 3.22 -5.75 -32.89
N PHE A 670 4.02 -6.81 -32.75
CA PHE A 670 4.05 -7.94 -33.68
C PHE A 670 2.70 -8.66 -33.75
N ARG A 671 2.09 -8.96 -32.59
CA ARG A 671 0.75 -9.56 -32.52
C ARG A 671 -0.30 -8.72 -33.26
N TRP A 672 -0.24 -7.40 -33.09
CA TRP A 672 -1.18 -6.51 -33.73
C TRP A 672 -1.00 -6.47 -35.25
N VAL A 673 0.26 -6.45 -35.72
CA VAL A 673 0.62 -6.47 -37.15
C VAL A 673 0.07 -7.72 -37.84
N GLU A 674 0.23 -8.91 -37.26
CA GLU A 674 -0.33 -10.15 -37.85
C GLU A 674 -1.85 -10.15 -37.97
N GLY A 675 -2.53 -9.39 -37.11
CA GLY A 675 -3.98 -9.21 -37.16
C GLY A 675 -4.44 -8.25 -38.26
N GLN A 676 -3.54 -7.49 -38.89
CA GLN A 676 -3.91 -6.52 -39.92
C GLN A 676 -3.88 -7.13 -41.33
N ARG A 677 -4.82 -6.68 -42.17
CA ARG A 677 -4.95 -7.15 -43.55
C ARG A 677 -4.09 -6.39 -44.57
N ILE A 678 -3.55 -5.24 -44.20
CA ILE A 678 -2.83 -4.33 -45.10
C ILE A 678 -1.34 -4.67 -45.28
N PHE A 679 -0.78 -5.50 -44.39
CA PHE A 679 0.65 -5.82 -44.40
C PHE A 679 0.92 -7.13 -45.14
N ASP A 680 1.98 -7.13 -45.94
CA ASP A 680 2.60 -8.33 -46.47
C ASP A 680 3.58 -8.91 -45.43
N LEU A 681 3.15 -9.97 -44.76
CA LEU A 681 3.93 -10.59 -43.68
C LEU A 681 5.15 -11.38 -44.18
N ASP A 682 5.26 -11.66 -45.49
CA ASP A 682 6.40 -12.36 -46.07
C ASP A 682 7.58 -11.42 -46.38
N ARG A 683 7.33 -10.10 -46.33
CA ARG A 683 8.27 -9.03 -46.64
C ARG A 683 8.25 -7.98 -45.52
N VAL A 684 8.90 -8.33 -44.40
CA VAL A 684 9.01 -7.47 -43.22
C VAL A 684 10.46 -7.11 -42.95
N ALA A 685 10.73 -5.84 -42.64
CA ALA A 685 12.01 -5.38 -42.11
C ALA A 685 11.81 -4.65 -40.77
N LEU A 686 12.83 -4.67 -39.91
CA LEU A 686 12.83 -3.89 -38.68
C LEU A 686 13.87 -2.77 -38.77
N SER A 687 13.58 -1.63 -38.15
CA SER A 687 14.53 -0.54 -38.04
C SER A 687 14.48 0.15 -36.68
N GLY A 688 15.52 0.91 -36.36
CA GLY A 688 15.46 1.83 -35.24
C GLY A 688 16.78 2.52 -34.95
N PHE A 689 16.70 3.54 -34.09
CA PHE A 689 17.83 4.41 -33.76
C PHE A 689 18.22 4.27 -32.29
N SER A 690 19.51 4.17 -31.98
CA SER A 690 20.04 4.07 -30.61
C SER A 690 19.33 2.93 -29.82
N SER A 691 18.61 3.23 -28.74
CA SER A 691 17.80 2.25 -28.00
C SER A 691 16.74 1.56 -28.86
N GLY A 692 16.16 2.27 -29.84
CA GLY A 692 15.24 1.66 -30.81
C GLY A 692 15.95 0.71 -31.78
N GLY A 693 17.20 1.00 -32.14
CA GLY A 693 18.04 0.10 -32.94
C GLY A 693 18.44 -1.16 -32.16
N ASN A 694 18.75 -1.02 -30.87
CA ASN A 694 18.93 -2.16 -29.96
C ASN A 694 17.62 -2.98 -29.88
N LEU A 695 16.46 -2.34 -29.70
CA LEU A 695 15.18 -3.01 -29.65
C LEU A 695 14.85 -3.76 -30.95
N ALA A 696 15.15 -3.18 -32.12
CA ALA A 696 14.98 -3.85 -33.41
C ALA A 696 15.86 -5.11 -33.54
N LEU A 697 17.13 -5.03 -33.13
CA LEU A 697 18.03 -6.19 -33.10
C LEU A 697 17.51 -7.28 -32.16
N VAL A 698 17.15 -6.93 -30.93
CA VAL A 698 16.62 -7.88 -29.94
C VAL A 698 15.30 -8.50 -30.40
N ALA A 699 14.37 -7.71 -30.93
CA ALA A 699 13.10 -8.23 -31.45
C ALA A 699 13.34 -9.21 -32.62
N SER A 700 14.31 -8.91 -33.49
CA SER A 700 14.65 -9.78 -34.62
C SER A 700 15.31 -11.11 -34.23
N SER A 701 16.00 -11.17 -33.09
CA SER A 701 16.67 -12.38 -32.63
C SER A 701 15.80 -13.19 -31.68
N GLU A 702 15.08 -12.52 -30.78
CA GLU A 702 14.35 -13.17 -29.70
C GLU A 702 12.90 -13.48 -30.07
N LEU A 703 12.24 -12.65 -30.87
CA LEU A 703 10.80 -12.80 -31.16
C LEU A 703 10.53 -13.43 -32.53
N ARG A 704 11.46 -13.36 -33.48
CA ARG A 704 11.25 -13.76 -34.88
C ARG A 704 10.65 -15.15 -35.08
N ARG A 705 11.00 -16.12 -34.23
CA ARG A 705 10.51 -17.51 -34.34
C ARG A 705 9.10 -17.72 -33.76
N GLU A 706 8.57 -16.75 -33.01
CA GLU A 706 7.27 -16.84 -32.35
C GLU A 706 6.10 -16.34 -33.24
N PHE A 707 6.42 -15.72 -34.38
CA PHE A 707 5.48 -15.06 -35.27
C PHE A 707 5.60 -15.59 -36.71
N LYS A 708 4.51 -15.51 -37.47
CA LYS A 708 4.38 -15.82 -38.90
C LYS A 708 5.10 -14.82 -39.81
N MET A 709 5.50 -13.67 -39.29
CA MET A 709 6.21 -12.65 -40.05
C MET A 709 7.60 -13.12 -40.48
N ASN A 710 7.87 -13.07 -41.78
CA ASN A 710 9.20 -13.30 -42.31
C ASN A 710 10.02 -12.00 -42.27
N ILE A 711 10.75 -11.82 -41.17
CA ILE A 711 11.69 -10.71 -41.00
C ILE A 711 12.92 -10.99 -41.88
N ARG A 712 13.05 -10.22 -42.96
CA ARG A 712 14.12 -10.36 -43.97
C ARG A 712 15.35 -9.51 -43.66
N ALA A 713 15.15 -8.34 -43.07
CA ALA A 713 16.22 -7.39 -42.78
C ALA A 713 16.05 -6.67 -41.44
N VAL A 714 17.18 -6.28 -40.84
CA VAL A 714 17.23 -5.30 -39.73
C VAL A 714 18.19 -4.16 -40.06
N TYR A 715 17.71 -2.93 -39.87
CA TYR A 715 18.46 -1.69 -40.06
C TYR A 715 18.65 -0.98 -38.72
N ALA A 716 19.79 -1.16 -38.07
CA ALA A 716 20.05 -0.60 -36.75
C ALA A 716 21.04 0.57 -36.81
N PHE A 717 20.56 1.76 -36.45
CA PHE A 717 21.37 2.98 -36.43
C PHE A 717 22.01 3.19 -35.05
N TYR A 718 23.35 3.17 -35.02
CA TYR A 718 24.20 3.34 -33.83
C TYR A 718 23.64 2.65 -32.57
N PRO A 719 23.27 1.35 -32.64
CA PRO A 719 22.68 0.64 -31.52
C PRO A 719 23.71 0.36 -30.43
N GLY A 720 23.28 0.40 -29.16
CA GLY A 720 24.03 -0.28 -28.11
C GLY A 720 23.81 -1.78 -28.24
N VAL A 721 24.86 -2.60 -28.29
CA VAL A 721 24.73 -4.07 -28.49
C VAL A 721 25.22 -4.88 -27.29
N ASP A 722 25.95 -4.24 -26.37
CA ASP A 722 26.46 -4.88 -25.16
C ASP A 722 26.37 -3.95 -23.93
N PHE A 723 25.40 -4.23 -23.04
CA PHE A 723 25.26 -3.54 -21.76
C PHE A 723 26.17 -4.08 -20.65
N SER A 724 26.88 -5.19 -20.87
CA SER A 724 27.77 -5.79 -19.89
C SER A 724 29.11 -5.07 -19.78
N ILE A 725 29.52 -4.36 -20.84
CA ILE A 725 30.73 -3.53 -20.87
C ILE A 725 30.40 -2.15 -20.24
N PRO A 726 31.07 -1.74 -19.16
CA PRO A 726 30.88 -0.43 -18.54
C PRO A 726 31.20 0.72 -19.52
N PRO A 727 30.45 1.85 -19.47
CA PRO A 727 30.69 3.02 -20.31
C PRO A 727 32.14 3.52 -20.36
N GLU A 728 32.85 3.49 -19.23
CA GLU A 728 34.25 3.91 -19.09
C GLU A 728 35.24 3.04 -19.87
N GLU A 729 34.87 1.80 -20.19
CA GLU A 729 35.68 0.87 -20.98
C GLU A 729 35.44 1.02 -22.49
N LYS A 730 34.33 1.68 -22.90
CA LYS A 730 33.96 1.92 -24.30
C LYS A 730 34.74 3.09 -24.89
N LYS A 731 36.06 2.89 -25.09
CA LYS A 731 36.95 3.91 -25.66
C LYS A 731 36.82 3.99 -27.18
N VAL A 732 36.67 5.20 -27.68
CA VAL A 732 36.72 5.51 -29.11
C VAL A 732 37.85 6.50 -29.41
N PRO A 733 38.52 6.43 -30.58
CA PRO A 733 39.69 7.26 -30.89
C PRO A 733 39.39 8.76 -30.92
N GLU A 734 38.27 9.16 -31.50
CA GLU A 734 37.86 10.56 -31.69
C GLU A 734 36.40 10.76 -31.22
N PRO A 735 36.14 10.78 -29.89
CA PRO A 735 34.78 10.92 -29.38
C PRO A 735 34.23 12.32 -29.68
N ILE A 736 33.00 12.39 -30.20
CA ILE A 736 32.30 13.66 -30.45
C ILE A 736 31.23 13.84 -29.38
N ARG A 737 31.43 14.80 -28.46
CA ARG A 737 30.52 15.13 -27.34
C ARG A 737 30.00 13.89 -26.57
N PRO A 738 30.87 13.03 -26.02
CA PRO A 738 30.44 11.86 -25.28
C PRO A 738 29.58 12.27 -24.08
N LEU A 739 28.48 11.55 -23.85
CA LEU A 739 27.69 11.73 -22.64
C LEU A 739 28.57 11.45 -21.40
N PRO A 740 28.42 12.20 -20.30
CA PRO A 740 29.16 11.92 -19.07
C PRO A 740 28.98 10.47 -18.63
N VAL A 741 30.05 9.80 -18.22
CA VAL A 741 30.05 8.39 -17.79
C VAL A 741 28.98 8.13 -16.72
N SER A 742 28.84 9.03 -15.75
CA SER A 742 27.81 8.97 -14.70
C SER A 742 26.38 9.04 -15.25
N PHE A 743 26.17 9.78 -16.33
CA PHE A 743 24.87 9.88 -17.00
C PHE A 743 24.56 8.62 -17.79
N GLN A 744 25.56 8.02 -18.43
CA GLN A 744 25.40 6.73 -19.12
C GLN A 744 25.08 5.59 -18.14
N HIS A 745 25.76 5.54 -16.99
CA HIS A 745 25.41 4.61 -15.91
C HIS A 745 23.96 4.79 -15.47
N LEU A 746 23.51 6.03 -15.28
CA LEU A 746 22.13 6.33 -14.91
C LEU A 746 21.10 5.77 -15.91
N LEU A 747 21.37 5.89 -17.22
CA LEU A 747 20.49 5.37 -18.26
C LEU A 747 20.50 3.84 -18.32
N THR A 748 21.68 3.23 -18.20
CA THR A 748 21.84 1.76 -18.13
C THR A 748 21.15 1.19 -16.89
N GLU A 749 21.31 1.81 -15.73
CA GLU A 749 20.64 1.44 -14.48
C GLU A 749 19.12 1.62 -14.55
N ALA A 750 18.63 2.60 -15.33
CA ALA A 750 17.21 2.78 -15.53
C ALA A 750 16.60 1.61 -16.34
N TYR A 751 17.26 1.19 -17.42
CA TYR A 751 16.72 0.15 -18.31
C TYR A 751 17.05 -1.28 -17.87
N VAL A 752 18.31 -1.55 -17.50
CA VAL A 752 18.81 -2.87 -17.06
C VAL A 752 19.39 -2.73 -15.64
N PRO A 753 18.52 -2.53 -14.62
CA PRO A 753 18.97 -2.31 -13.24
C PRO A 753 19.71 -3.52 -12.65
N ARG A 754 19.42 -4.73 -13.13
CA ARG A 754 20.04 -5.98 -12.69
C ARG A 754 21.31 -6.24 -13.49
N VAL A 755 22.45 -6.34 -12.82
CA VAL A 755 23.75 -6.54 -13.46
C VAL A 755 23.79 -7.88 -14.19
N GLU A 756 23.15 -8.90 -13.62
CA GLU A 756 23.00 -10.23 -14.19
C GLU A 756 22.23 -10.23 -15.53
N ASP A 757 21.27 -9.31 -15.70
CA ASP A 757 20.46 -9.21 -16.92
C ASP A 757 21.21 -8.48 -18.05
N ARG A 758 22.35 -7.83 -17.78
CA ARG A 758 23.15 -7.10 -18.79
C ARG A 758 23.78 -8.02 -19.84
N LYS A 759 23.94 -9.31 -19.55
CA LYS A 759 24.37 -10.33 -20.51
C LYS A 759 23.21 -11.10 -21.13
N SER A 760 21.97 -10.77 -20.79
CA SER A 760 20.80 -11.41 -21.39
C SER A 760 20.72 -11.03 -22.88
N PRO A 761 20.43 -11.98 -23.79
CA PRO A 761 20.18 -11.66 -25.20
C PRO A 761 18.98 -10.73 -25.39
N LYS A 762 18.07 -10.66 -24.40
CA LYS A 762 16.92 -9.74 -24.36
C LYS A 762 17.30 -8.27 -24.11
N ALA A 763 18.53 -8.00 -23.68
CA ALA A 763 19.05 -6.64 -23.51
C ALA A 763 20.24 -6.37 -24.44
N SER A 764 21.16 -7.33 -24.52
CA SER A 764 22.43 -7.23 -25.22
C SER A 764 22.45 -8.24 -26.37
N PRO A 765 22.09 -7.83 -27.61
CA PRO A 765 22.06 -8.73 -28.76
C PRO A 765 23.43 -9.37 -29.07
N MET A 766 24.53 -8.80 -28.56
CA MET A 766 25.85 -9.43 -28.56
C MET A 766 25.85 -10.86 -27.96
N TYR A 767 24.93 -11.18 -27.06
CA TYR A 767 24.83 -12.50 -26.42
C TYR A 767 23.79 -13.44 -27.06
N ALA A 768 23.02 -12.98 -28.05
CA ALA A 768 22.08 -13.84 -28.78
C ALA A 768 22.81 -14.79 -29.75
N GLU A 769 22.20 -15.91 -30.10
CA GLU A 769 22.74 -16.81 -31.13
C GLU A 769 22.78 -16.10 -32.49
N ALA A 770 23.93 -16.06 -33.16
CA ALA A 770 24.06 -15.33 -34.41
C ALA A 770 23.09 -15.84 -35.52
N ILE A 771 22.71 -17.11 -35.45
CA ILE A 771 21.76 -17.73 -36.38
C ILE A 771 20.30 -17.30 -36.13
N SER A 772 19.96 -16.68 -35.00
CA SER A 772 18.57 -16.23 -34.77
C SER A 772 18.24 -14.95 -35.54
N PHE A 773 19.24 -14.11 -35.82
CA PHE A 773 19.09 -12.89 -36.62
C PHE A 773 18.64 -13.16 -38.07
N PRO A 774 17.97 -12.19 -38.73
CA PRO A 774 17.59 -12.27 -40.14
C PRO A 774 18.79 -12.43 -41.05
N GLU A 775 18.52 -12.84 -42.29
CA GLU A 775 19.57 -13.12 -43.27
C GLU A 775 20.39 -11.86 -43.57
N HIS A 776 19.72 -10.72 -43.75
CA HIS A 776 20.36 -9.42 -43.97
C HIS A 776 20.34 -8.56 -42.69
N VAL A 777 21.50 -8.03 -42.29
CA VAL A 777 21.62 -7.10 -41.15
C VAL A 777 22.52 -5.92 -41.52
N MET A 778 21.98 -4.71 -41.47
CA MET A 778 22.75 -3.48 -41.68
C MET A 778 22.94 -2.74 -40.36
N LEU A 779 24.20 -2.46 -40.02
CA LEU A 779 24.58 -1.73 -38.82
C LEU A 779 25.23 -0.41 -39.21
N VAL A 780 24.59 0.72 -38.87
CA VAL A 780 25.16 2.04 -39.14
C VAL A 780 25.97 2.49 -37.92
N ALA A 781 27.29 2.56 -38.06
CA ALA A 781 28.21 2.98 -37.01
C ALA A 781 28.69 4.42 -37.25
N CYS A 782 28.61 5.28 -36.24
CA CYS A 782 29.09 6.67 -36.31
C CYS A 782 30.46 6.79 -35.62
N SER A 783 31.50 7.24 -36.31
CA SER A 783 32.89 7.11 -35.80
C SER A 783 33.16 7.81 -34.46
N GLY A 784 32.36 8.82 -34.10
CA GLY A 784 32.43 9.53 -32.82
C GLY A 784 31.55 8.94 -31.70
N ASP A 785 30.77 7.90 -31.98
CA ASP A 785 29.91 7.20 -31.01
C ASP A 785 30.64 6.08 -30.28
N ILE A 786 30.48 6.04 -28.96
CA ILE A 786 31.05 5.01 -28.06
C ILE A 786 30.62 3.57 -28.41
N PHE A 787 29.53 3.41 -29.18
CA PHE A 787 29.01 2.11 -29.59
C PHE A 787 29.72 1.56 -30.83
N THR A 788 30.50 2.36 -31.56
CA THR A 788 31.13 1.92 -32.81
C THR A 788 32.03 0.68 -32.66
N PRO A 789 32.90 0.58 -31.65
CA PRO A 789 33.74 -0.61 -31.48
C PRO A 789 32.92 -1.88 -31.25
N GLU A 790 31.86 -1.82 -30.43
CA GLU A 790 30.99 -2.98 -30.19
C GLU A 790 30.12 -3.34 -31.39
N ILE A 791 29.69 -2.35 -32.18
CA ILE A 791 28.97 -2.57 -33.45
C ILE A 791 29.86 -3.32 -34.45
N GLU A 792 31.13 -2.92 -34.62
CA GLU A 792 32.07 -3.58 -35.53
C GLU A 792 32.37 -5.03 -35.10
N VAL A 793 32.52 -5.28 -33.79
CA VAL A 793 32.69 -6.64 -33.24
C VAL A 793 31.43 -7.48 -33.47
N PHE A 794 30.25 -6.89 -33.25
CA PHE A 794 28.98 -7.58 -33.45
C PHE A 794 28.74 -7.91 -34.92
N GLY A 795 29.05 -7.00 -35.84
CA GLY A 795 28.97 -7.25 -37.28
C GLY A 795 29.83 -8.44 -37.71
N LYS A 796 31.10 -8.48 -37.28
CA LYS A 796 32.00 -9.62 -37.55
C LYS A 796 31.48 -10.94 -36.96
N LYS A 797 30.83 -10.90 -35.80
CA LYS A 797 30.20 -12.09 -35.21
C LYS A 797 29.09 -12.64 -36.11
N LEU A 798 28.26 -11.76 -36.67
CA LEU A 798 27.18 -12.15 -37.58
C LEU A 798 27.72 -12.65 -38.93
N GLU A 799 28.71 -11.98 -39.52
CA GLU A 799 29.37 -12.44 -40.76
C GLU A 799 29.96 -13.85 -40.61
N ARG A 800 30.66 -14.12 -39.50
CA ARG A 800 31.23 -15.44 -39.20
C ARG A 800 30.19 -16.55 -39.06
N ALA A 801 28.94 -16.19 -38.77
CA ALA A 801 27.82 -17.11 -38.70
C ALA A 801 27.08 -17.26 -40.04
N GLY A 802 27.61 -16.69 -41.14
CA GLY A 802 27.04 -16.78 -42.47
C GLY A 802 25.85 -15.85 -42.69
N ARG A 803 25.73 -14.74 -41.94
CA ARG A 803 24.76 -13.68 -42.21
C ARG A 803 25.31 -12.69 -43.21
N ASP A 804 24.44 -12.14 -44.05
CA ASP A 804 24.76 -11.02 -44.94
C ASP A 804 24.71 -9.74 -44.13
N VAL A 805 25.89 -9.19 -43.83
CA VAL A 805 26.04 -8.07 -42.89
C VAL A 805 26.74 -6.92 -43.57
N GLU A 806 26.14 -5.72 -43.51
CA GLU A 806 26.78 -4.49 -43.95
C GLU A 806 26.99 -3.55 -42.75
N VAL A 807 28.26 -3.29 -42.39
CA VAL A 807 28.60 -2.29 -41.38
C VAL A 807 28.93 -0.97 -42.07
N VAL A 808 27.96 -0.05 -42.11
CA VAL A 808 28.10 1.27 -42.74
C VAL A 808 28.74 2.24 -41.75
N ARG A 809 30.00 2.60 -41.98
CA ARG A 809 30.74 3.53 -41.11
C ARG A 809 30.63 4.98 -41.60
N ILE A 810 30.03 5.84 -40.78
CA ILE A 810 29.89 7.27 -41.02
C ILE A 810 31.01 8.02 -40.29
N GLN A 811 31.95 8.59 -41.06
CA GLN A 811 33.10 9.30 -40.50
C GLN A 811 32.74 10.70 -39.99
N GLY A 812 33.28 11.08 -38.84
CA GLY A 812 33.11 12.41 -38.24
C GLY A 812 31.69 12.70 -37.74
N ALA A 813 30.91 11.68 -37.40
CA ALA A 813 29.53 11.81 -36.93
C ALA A 813 29.33 11.22 -35.52
N HIS A 814 28.35 11.77 -34.80
CA HIS A 814 27.77 11.24 -33.55
C HIS A 814 26.26 11.37 -33.64
N GLY A 815 25.54 10.24 -33.64
CA GLY A 815 24.11 10.17 -33.93
C GLY A 815 23.77 10.84 -35.26
N CYS A 816 23.77 10.10 -36.36
CA CYS A 816 23.65 10.63 -37.72
C CYS A 816 22.33 11.37 -38.06
N ASP A 817 21.41 11.56 -37.11
CA ASP A 817 20.02 11.98 -37.41
C ASP A 817 19.44 13.09 -36.51
N LYS A 818 20.02 13.45 -35.37
CA LYS A 818 19.26 14.21 -34.35
C LYS A 818 19.57 15.71 -34.32
N THR A 819 18.70 16.47 -34.98
CA THR A 819 18.63 17.93 -35.13
C THR A 819 18.54 18.67 -33.80
N THR A 820 19.65 19.25 -33.33
CA THR A 820 19.60 20.35 -32.34
C THR A 820 20.65 21.44 -32.56
N ASN A 821 21.63 21.24 -33.45
CA ASN A 821 22.64 22.27 -33.71
C ASN A 821 23.09 22.28 -35.18
N PRO A 822 22.88 23.37 -35.93
CA PRO A 822 23.28 23.47 -37.34
C PRO A 822 24.81 23.40 -37.58
N THR A 823 25.65 23.54 -36.55
CA THR A 823 27.12 23.34 -36.69
C THR A 823 27.58 21.90 -36.49
N MET A 824 26.72 21.02 -35.97
CA MET A 824 27.03 19.59 -35.77
C MET A 824 26.31 18.68 -36.77
N PHE A 825 25.17 19.15 -37.30
CA PHE A 825 24.38 18.41 -38.25
C PHE A 825 25.07 18.41 -39.63
N ARG A 826 25.57 17.25 -40.06
CA ARG A 826 26.00 17.04 -41.45
C ARG A 826 24.86 16.37 -42.21
N ALA A 827 24.03 17.17 -42.87
CA ALA A 827 22.91 16.69 -43.70
C ALA A 827 23.35 15.58 -44.66
N GLU A 828 24.54 15.73 -45.25
CA GLU A 828 25.16 14.76 -46.15
C GLU A 828 25.38 13.39 -45.51
N ALA A 829 25.80 13.34 -44.23
CA ALA A 829 26.04 12.08 -43.52
C ALA A 829 24.74 11.33 -43.21
N ARG A 830 23.69 12.07 -42.84
CA ARG A 830 22.33 11.53 -42.66
C ARG A 830 21.80 10.97 -43.98
N ASP A 831 21.82 11.79 -45.02
CA ASP A 831 21.26 11.43 -46.32
C ASP A 831 22.02 10.26 -46.96
N PHE A 832 23.34 10.17 -46.75
CA PHE A 832 24.12 8.99 -47.11
C PHE A 832 23.66 7.74 -46.35
N ALA A 833 23.55 7.79 -45.02
CA ALA A 833 23.12 6.65 -44.22
C ALA A 833 21.71 6.16 -44.61
N TYR A 834 20.79 7.09 -44.86
CA TYR A 834 19.44 6.77 -45.33
C TYR A 834 19.46 6.17 -46.73
N SER A 835 20.25 6.72 -47.66
CA SER A 835 20.35 6.20 -49.03
C SER A 835 20.78 4.73 -49.07
N LYS A 836 21.65 4.30 -48.14
CA LYS A 836 22.05 2.90 -47.99
C LYS A 836 20.90 1.99 -47.60
N VAL A 837 20.08 2.42 -46.65
CA VAL A 837 18.88 1.67 -46.26
C VAL A 837 17.86 1.63 -47.40
N LEU A 838 17.60 2.75 -48.08
CA LEU A 838 16.67 2.81 -49.20
C LEU A 838 17.09 1.87 -50.35
N GLN A 839 18.39 1.81 -50.67
CA GLN A 839 18.96 0.89 -51.67
C GLN A 839 18.85 -0.57 -51.25
N SER A 840 19.21 -0.89 -50.00
CA SER A 840 19.08 -2.27 -49.47
C SER A 840 17.62 -2.72 -49.46
N LEU A 841 16.69 -1.86 -49.04
CA LEU A 841 15.27 -2.18 -48.97
C LEU A 841 14.68 -2.50 -50.34
N GLN A 842 15.10 -1.78 -51.40
CA GLN A 842 14.73 -2.04 -52.81
C GLN A 842 15.12 -3.44 -53.30
N TYR A 843 16.17 -4.04 -52.73
CA TYR A 843 16.63 -5.37 -53.10
C TYR A 843 15.89 -6.47 -52.32
N ILE A 844 15.44 -6.17 -51.11
CA ILE A 844 14.93 -7.17 -50.15
C ILE A 844 13.40 -7.30 -50.17
N MET A 845 12.71 -6.18 -50.44
CA MET A 845 11.24 -6.03 -50.45
C MET A 845 10.72 -5.98 -51.88
#